data_AF-A0A7I7NVT4-F1
#
_entry.id   AF-A0A7I7NVT4-F1
#
_cell.length_a   1.000
_cell.length_b   1.000
_cell.length_c   1.000
_cell.angle_alpha   90.00
_cell.angle_beta   90.00
_cell.angle_gamma   90.00
#
_symmetry.space_group_name_H-M   'P 1'
#
loop_
_entity.id
_entity.type
_entity.pdbx_description
1 polymer ?
#
loop_
_entity_poly.entity_id
_entity_poly.type
_entity_poly.pdbx_seq_one_letter_code
_entity_poly.pdbx_strand_id
1 'polypeptide(L)'
;MTDPPGPSGSSGAGDQSAGGASDLAATRRQLLSEGRELGAAELRKAWLELHESWLVAKAGEIGVTDGSGFAIVGVGGLGRRELLPYSDLDLMLLHDNKSNEVLQRVADGLWYPLWDANVRLDHSVRTVSGALGVANSDMVAALGMLDARHIAGDERLSAELIDGARRQWRSAIRSRMDELVAMTYERWQRCWRIAQRAEPDLKSGRGGLRDVQLLDALGVAQLIDRHGMGHPDAPGGSLDAAYLTLLDVRTELHRVSKRGLDQLLAQFADEVSAALGVGDRFALSRMLSSVSRTIAYHAETGLRTAQNALPRRGLTALVRRPKRRPLDEGVVEYDGEVVLARDAQPQTDAGLVLRVAAASANSGLPISAGTLMRLADNVPDLPSPWPREALDDLLVVLLAGPTTVNTIESLDRTGLWGRLFPEWDAVRDLPPRDVSHKWTVDRHIVETAVNAAPLTTRVARSDLLALGALLHDIGKGRGTDHCVLGAELTIPIANRLGLSAQDTDTLAGMVRHHLLLPITATRSDLNDPKTIESVAAALRGDPQLLELLHALAEADSKATGPGVWSDWKASLIEDLVRRCRLVMAGEPLPEAEPVAPHYLSLAADRGVHVEINPGDRERLTAVMLAPNQRGLVSKAAAVLALNSLRIHSALANIHEDVAIVEFVVSPVFGSPPESGLLRQQFNGALAGHLDVLGTLERRDSDAISAASARAGEIQAGVPVTRSTAPPRILWLDTVTVGQLIFEVRAMDRLGLLALLTNALERAGADIVWAKVNTFGSTAADVFCVTVPAHAEQDARAAIEQNLLAVLGGPAVEVLEEPVGD
;
A
#
# COMPACT_ATOMS: atom_id res chain seq x y z
N MET A 1 2.45 -6.18 -81.46
CA MET A 1 2.74 -5.04 -82.36
C MET A 1 1.55 -4.11 -82.23
N THR A 2 1.79 -2.86 -81.85
CA THR A 2 0.90 -1.71 -81.55
C THR A 2 0.83 -1.26 -80.09
N ASP A 3 1.06 0.03 -79.92
CA ASP A 3 1.30 0.90 -78.75
C ASP A 3 0.22 0.93 -77.65
N PRO A 4 0.56 1.46 -76.45
CA PRO A 4 -0.43 1.94 -75.49
C PRO A 4 -0.87 3.38 -75.83
N PRO A 5 -2.17 3.74 -75.69
CA PRO A 5 -2.62 5.13 -75.71
C PRO A 5 -2.56 5.74 -74.30
N GLY A 6 -2.37 7.05 -74.27
CA GLY A 6 -2.04 7.88 -73.11
C GLY A 6 -3.17 8.15 -72.08
N PRO A 7 -2.95 9.14 -71.20
CA PRO A 7 -3.68 9.31 -69.95
C PRO A 7 -5.00 10.06 -70.17
N SER A 8 -6.07 9.56 -69.57
CA SER A 8 -7.34 10.27 -69.43
C SER A 8 -7.58 10.59 -67.96
N GLY A 9 -7.69 11.88 -67.66
CA GLY A 9 -8.02 12.38 -66.33
C GLY A 9 -9.49 12.17 -65.99
N SER A 10 -9.76 12.15 -64.69
CA SER A 10 -11.01 12.62 -64.11
C SER A 10 -10.70 13.62 -63.00
N SER A 11 -10.69 14.90 -63.36
CA SER A 11 -10.98 16.00 -62.45
C SER A 11 -12.48 15.99 -62.16
N GLY A 12 -12.87 15.85 -60.90
CA GLY A 12 -14.29 15.83 -60.52
C GLY A 12 -14.51 15.78 -59.02
N ALA A 13 -14.33 16.94 -58.38
CA ALA A 13 -15.10 17.50 -57.26
C ALA A 13 -15.60 16.57 -56.15
N GLY A 14 -15.09 16.84 -54.94
CA GLY A 14 -15.67 16.44 -53.67
C GLY A 14 -15.04 17.28 -52.56
N ASP A 15 -15.33 18.58 -52.59
CA ASP A 15 -15.13 19.55 -51.50
C ASP A 15 -15.86 19.02 -50.25
N GLN A 16 -15.16 18.24 -49.42
CA GLN A 16 -15.67 17.81 -48.13
C GLN A 16 -15.33 18.91 -47.14
N SER A 17 -16.35 19.67 -46.76
CA SER A 17 -16.30 20.69 -45.72
C SER A 17 -15.79 20.08 -44.39
N ALA A 18 -14.52 20.29 -44.07
CA ALA A 18 -14.04 20.27 -42.70
C ALA A 18 -14.68 21.46 -41.95
N GLY A 19 -15.18 21.38 -40.73
CA GLY A 19 -15.46 20.22 -39.87
C GLY A 19 -16.16 20.74 -38.61
N GLY A 20 -17.49 20.62 -38.54
CA GLY A 20 -18.29 21.12 -37.42
C GLY A 20 -18.06 20.35 -36.11
N ALA A 21 -18.63 20.82 -34.99
CA ALA A 21 -18.61 20.11 -33.69
C ALA A 21 -19.11 18.66 -33.78
N SER A 22 -20.05 18.39 -34.69
CA SER A 22 -20.57 17.05 -34.98
C SER A 22 -19.52 16.10 -35.55
N ASP A 23 -18.56 16.63 -36.30
CA ASP A 23 -17.47 15.85 -36.92
C ASP A 23 -16.46 15.42 -35.86
N LEU A 24 -15.98 16.35 -35.02
CA LEU A 24 -15.08 16.04 -33.89
C LEU A 24 -15.71 15.01 -32.94
N ALA A 25 -16.99 15.17 -32.58
CA ALA A 25 -17.68 14.22 -31.71
C ALA A 25 -17.82 12.84 -32.35
N ALA A 26 -18.06 12.76 -33.66
CA ALA A 26 -18.13 11.50 -34.39
C ALA A 26 -16.77 10.80 -34.45
N THR A 27 -15.71 11.50 -34.83
CA THR A 27 -14.35 10.94 -34.91
C THR A 27 -13.83 10.51 -33.55
N ARG A 28 -14.11 11.27 -32.47
CA ARG A 28 -13.79 10.87 -31.09
C ARG A 28 -14.46 9.54 -30.72
N ARG A 29 -15.74 9.37 -31.05
CA ARG A 29 -16.46 8.11 -30.80
C ARG A 29 -15.86 6.96 -31.61
N GLN A 30 -15.55 7.20 -32.88
CA GLN A 30 -14.93 6.21 -33.76
C GLN A 30 -13.57 5.77 -33.21
N LEU A 31 -12.71 6.72 -32.83
CA LEU A 31 -11.38 6.41 -32.27
C LEU A 31 -11.46 5.65 -30.95
N LEU A 32 -12.48 5.90 -30.12
CA LEU A 32 -12.73 5.12 -28.89
C LEU A 32 -13.30 3.72 -29.16
N SER A 33 -14.08 3.53 -30.22
CA SER A 33 -14.68 2.23 -30.55
C SER A 33 -13.75 1.32 -31.35
N GLU A 34 -13.07 1.87 -32.37
CA GLU A 34 -12.21 1.16 -33.31
C GLU A 34 -10.74 1.17 -32.85
N GLY A 35 -10.30 2.20 -32.11
CA GLY A 35 -8.95 2.29 -31.54
C GLY A 35 -8.71 1.39 -30.32
N ARG A 36 -9.52 0.34 -30.14
CA ARG A 36 -9.26 -0.71 -29.14
C ARG A 36 -8.00 -1.51 -29.45
N GLU A 37 -7.63 -1.59 -30.74
CA GLU A 37 -6.41 -2.27 -31.19
C GLU A 37 -5.15 -1.42 -31.01
N LEU A 38 -5.28 -0.10 -30.81
CA LEU A 38 -4.15 0.79 -30.58
C LEU A 38 -3.57 0.58 -29.18
N GLY A 39 -2.25 0.55 -29.08
CA GLY A 39 -1.56 0.64 -27.80
C GLY A 39 -1.75 2.02 -27.15
N ALA A 40 -1.49 2.11 -25.84
CA ALA A 40 -1.69 3.34 -25.06
C ALA A 40 -1.01 4.58 -25.70
N ALA A 41 0.26 4.46 -26.09
CA ALA A 41 1.02 5.54 -26.71
C ALA A 41 0.47 5.96 -28.08
N GLU A 42 0.07 5.00 -28.92
CA GLU A 42 -0.50 5.24 -30.25
C GLU A 42 -1.85 5.93 -30.13
N LEU A 43 -2.67 5.50 -29.16
CA LEU A 43 -3.95 6.14 -28.85
C LEU A 43 -3.75 7.59 -28.42
N ARG A 44 -2.81 7.88 -27.50
CA ARG A 44 -2.50 9.28 -27.11
C ARG A 44 -2.11 10.13 -28.31
N LYS A 45 -1.27 9.59 -29.20
CA LYS A 45 -0.83 10.30 -30.40
C LYS A 45 -1.99 10.60 -31.35
N ALA A 46 -2.80 9.60 -31.70
CA ALA A 46 -3.97 9.78 -32.56
C ALA A 46 -5.00 10.74 -31.93
N TRP A 47 -5.19 10.64 -30.61
CA TRP A 47 -6.08 11.53 -29.86
C TRP A 47 -5.60 12.97 -29.89
N LEU A 48 -4.31 13.20 -29.71
CA LEU A 48 -3.68 14.51 -29.81
C LEU A 48 -3.83 15.09 -31.23
N GLU A 49 -3.46 14.33 -32.26
CA GLU A 49 -3.52 14.76 -33.67
C GLU A 49 -4.94 15.16 -34.08
N LEU A 50 -5.96 14.42 -33.63
CA LEU A 50 -7.36 14.75 -33.86
C LEU A 50 -7.72 16.13 -33.28
N HIS A 51 -7.39 16.38 -32.01
CA HIS A 51 -7.77 17.63 -31.36
C HIS A 51 -6.95 18.81 -31.86
N GLU A 52 -5.65 18.64 -32.12
CA GLU A 52 -4.81 19.70 -32.69
C GLU A 52 -5.26 20.07 -34.10
N SER A 53 -5.51 19.09 -34.97
CA SER A 53 -5.97 19.35 -36.34
C SER A 53 -7.30 20.08 -36.36
N TRP A 54 -8.23 19.69 -35.48
CA TRP A 54 -9.50 20.37 -35.33
C TRP A 54 -9.32 21.81 -34.81
N LEU A 55 -8.48 22.03 -33.80
CA LEU A 55 -8.20 23.38 -33.26
C LEU A 55 -7.58 24.29 -34.32
N VAL A 56 -6.66 23.79 -35.14
CA VAL A 56 -6.03 24.56 -36.22
C VAL A 56 -7.04 24.91 -37.31
N ALA A 57 -7.85 23.95 -37.75
CA ALA A 57 -8.91 24.21 -38.72
C ALA A 57 -9.92 25.23 -38.19
N LYS A 58 -10.36 25.05 -36.94
CA LYS A 58 -11.32 25.93 -36.29
C LYS A 58 -10.78 27.35 -36.10
N ALA A 59 -9.49 27.49 -35.76
CA ALA A 59 -8.82 28.77 -35.66
C ALA A 59 -8.90 29.56 -36.99
N GLY A 60 -8.68 28.88 -38.12
CA GLY A 60 -8.82 29.48 -39.45
C GLY A 60 -10.25 29.97 -39.72
N GLU A 61 -11.27 29.17 -39.40
CA GLU A 61 -12.68 29.52 -39.58
C GLU A 61 -13.10 30.77 -38.79
N ILE A 62 -12.61 30.91 -37.55
CA ILE A 62 -12.98 32.00 -36.64
C ILE A 62 -12.04 33.22 -36.74
N GLY A 63 -11.10 33.22 -37.69
CA GLY A 63 -10.19 34.34 -37.96
C GLY A 63 -9.01 34.46 -36.97
N VAL A 64 -8.66 33.38 -36.26
CA VAL A 64 -7.45 33.28 -35.44
C VAL A 64 -6.31 32.76 -36.33
N THR A 65 -5.80 33.65 -37.16
CA THR A 65 -4.70 33.39 -38.11
C THR A 65 -3.44 34.17 -37.72
N ASP A 66 -2.36 33.96 -38.46
CA ASP A 66 -1.15 34.79 -38.33
C ASP A 66 -1.50 36.30 -38.48
N GLY A 67 -0.90 37.13 -37.62
CA GLY A 67 -1.16 38.58 -37.55
C GLY A 67 -2.57 38.99 -37.10
N SER A 68 -3.47 38.06 -36.75
CA SER A 68 -4.83 38.39 -36.30
C SER A 68 -4.87 39.12 -34.94
N GLY A 69 -3.76 39.08 -34.18
CA GLY A 69 -3.69 39.52 -32.79
C GLY A 69 -4.47 38.61 -31.83
N PHE A 70 -4.67 37.35 -32.22
CA PHE A 70 -5.16 36.26 -31.38
C PHE A 70 -4.25 35.04 -31.51
N ALA A 71 -4.08 34.26 -30.45
CA ALA A 71 -3.39 32.98 -30.52
C ALA A 71 -4.03 31.95 -29.59
N ILE A 72 -4.14 30.70 -30.06
CA ILE A 72 -4.55 29.55 -29.26
C ILE A 72 -3.28 28.88 -28.74
N VAL A 73 -3.18 28.77 -27.42
CA VAL A 73 -2.07 28.13 -26.72
C VAL A 73 -2.61 26.95 -25.94
N GLY A 74 -1.99 25.78 -26.12
CA GLY A 74 -2.22 24.62 -25.28
C GLY A 74 -1.34 24.70 -24.05
N VAL A 75 -1.91 24.40 -22.88
CA VAL A 75 -1.16 24.21 -21.63
C VAL A 75 -1.43 22.80 -21.10
N GLY A 76 -0.82 22.43 -19.98
CA GLY A 76 -1.10 21.16 -19.33
C GLY A 76 -0.88 19.95 -20.24
N GLY A 77 -1.84 19.02 -20.27
CA GLY A 77 -1.73 17.78 -21.06
C GLY A 77 -1.61 18.03 -22.56
N LEU A 78 -2.32 19.02 -23.10
CA LEU A 78 -2.22 19.40 -24.50
C LEU A 78 -0.86 20.04 -24.80
N GLY A 79 -0.41 20.95 -23.94
CA GLY A 79 0.88 21.63 -24.06
C GLY A 79 2.05 20.65 -24.12
N ARG A 80 2.05 19.63 -23.25
CA ARG A 80 3.06 18.55 -23.22
C ARG A 80 2.91 17.48 -24.30
N ARG A 81 1.88 17.54 -25.16
CA ARG A 81 1.56 16.52 -26.17
C ARG A 81 1.19 15.15 -25.58
N GLU A 82 0.49 15.17 -24.45
CA GLU A 82 0.09 14.02 -23.66
C GLU A 82 -1.42 14.02 -23.43
N LEU A 83 -2.20 14.38 -24.45
CA LEU A 83 -3.64 14.42 -24.32
C LEU A 83 -4.18 12.98 -24.24
N LEU A 84 -4.87 12.67 -23.14
CA LEU A 84 -5.53 11.38 -22.94
C LEU A 84 -7.02 11.47 -23.29
N PRO A 85 -7.65 10.37 -23.72
CA PRO A 85 -9.10 10.26 -23.74
C PRO A 85 -9.72 10.68 -22.41
N TYR A 86 -10.89 11.32 -22.46
CA TYR A 86 -11.64 11.79 -21.29
C TYR A 86 -10.91 12.78 -20.36
N SER A 87 -9.71 13.26 -20.72
CA SER A 87 -9.07 14.38 -20.06
C SER A 87 -9.66 15.70 -20.51
N ASP A 88 -9.52 16.71 -19.66
CA ASP A 88 -9.87 18.08 -20.00
C ASP A 88 -8.85 18.63 -21.02
N LEU A 89 -9.32 19.50 -21.91
CA LEU A 89 -8.48 20.31 -22.79
C LEU A 89 -8.14 21.61 -22.05
N ASP A 90 -6.86 21.82 -21.76
CA ASP A 90 -6.39 23.05 -21.13
C ASP A 90 -5.94 24.06 -22.21
N LEU A 91 -6.74 25.09 -22.45
CA LEU A 91 -6.55 26.07 -23.52
C LEU A 91 -6.45 27.52 -23.02
N MET A 92 -5.60 28.30 -23.67
CA MET A 92 -5.52 29.74 -23.47
C MET A 92 -5.68 30.47 -24.80
N LEU A 93 -6.70 31.31 -24.88
CA LEU A 93 -6.87 32.25 -25.99
C LEU A 93 -6.17 33.56 -25.62
N LEU A 94 -5.02 33.80 -26.24
CA LEU A 94 -4.30 35.05 -26.14
C LEU A 94 -4.88 36.08 -27.10
N HIS A 95 -4.85 37.35 -26.69
CA HIS A 95 -5.23 38.47 -27.54
C HIS A 95 -4.36 39.71 -27.30
N ASP A 96 -4.21 40.53 -28.34
CA ASP A 96 -3.52 41.82 -28.27
C ASP A 96 -4.53 42.96 -28.07
N ASN A 97 -5.08 43.07 -26.85
CA ASN A 97 -5.97 44.16 -26.42
C ASN A 97 -7.22 44.40 -27.31
N LYS A 98 -7.72 43.33 -27.94
CA LYS A 98 -8.96 43.34 -28.73
C LYS A 98 -10.16 43.82 -27.89
N SER A 99 -11.14 44.44 -28.56
CA SER A 99 -12.37 44.89 -27.90
C SER A 99 -13.20 43.71 -27.40
N ASN A 100 -13.99 43.93 -26.35
CA ASN A 100 -14.83 42.89 -25.74
C ASN A 100 -15.77 42.22 -26.75
N GLU A 101 -16.34 42.97 -27.69
CA GLU A 101 -17.22 42.43 -28.73
C GLU A 101 -16.50 41.45 -29.68
N VAL A 102 -15.25 41.75 -30.03
CA VAL A 102 -14.44 40.87 -30.89
C VAL A 102 -13.97 39.66 -30.09
N LEU A 103 -13.54 39.87 -28.84
CA LEU A 103 -13.14 38.80 -27.92
C LEU A 103 -14.26 37.79 -27.73
N GLN A 104 -15.45 38.25 -27.39
CA GLN A 104 -16.60 37.38 -27.15
C GLN A 104 -16.93 36.56 -28.41
N ARG A 105 -16.97 37.20 -29.59
CA ARG A 105 -17.25 36.49 -30.84
C ARG A 105 -16.24 35.36 -31.13
N VAL A 106 -14.94 35.64 -30.95
CA VAL A 106 -13.88 34.66 -31.20
C VAL A 106 -13.88 33.55 -30.14
N ALA A 107 -14.02 33.93 -28.87
CA ALA A 107 -14.11 32.99 -27.75
C ALA A 107 -15.32 32.05 -27.90
N ASP A 108 -16.50 32.61 -28.13
CA ASP A 108 -17.75 31.84 -28.33
C ASP A 108 -17.61 30.90 -29.55
N GLY A 109 -16.99 31.39 -30.63
CA GLY A 109 -16.72 30.60 -31.82
C GLY A 109 -15.75 29.42 -31.60
N LEU A 110 -14.95 29.44 -30.53
CA LEU A 110 -14.01 28.37 -30.18
C LEU A 110 -14.58 27.44 -29.10
N TRP A 111 -15.17 28.00 -28.04
CA TRP A 111 -15.59 27.24 -26.85
C TRP A 111 -16.90 26.49 -27.04
N TYR A 112 -17.93 27.12 -27.62
CA TYR A 112 -19.23 26.45 -27.80
C TYR A 112 -19.12 25.17 -28.64
N PRO A 113 -18.40 25.14 -29.78
CA PRO A 113 -18.25 23.91 -30.54
C PRO A 113 -17.54 22.78 -29.77
N LEU A 114 -16.59 23.10 -28.88
CA LEU A 114 -15.95 22.10 -28.02
C LEU A 114 -16.94 21.56 -26.98
N TRP A 115 -17.73 22.42 -26.34
CA TRP A 115 -18.77 21.99 -25.40
C TRP A 115 -19.87 21.17 -26.09
N ASP A 116 -20.31 21.57 -27.29
CA ASP A 116 -21.27 20.83 -28.11
C ASP A 116 -20.74 19.45 -28.51
N ALA A 117 -19.43 19.35 -28.74
CA ALA A 117 -18.75 18.07 -28.96
C ALA A 117 -18.54 17.25 -27.68
N ASN A 118 -19.06 17.70 -26.53
CA ASN A 118 -18.88 17.12 -25.20
C ASN A 118 -17.38 16.94 -24.86
N VAL A 119 -16.59 17.96 -25.18
CA VAL A 119 -15.20 18.09 -24.75
C VAL A 119 -15.18 18.86 -23.44
N ARG A 120 -14.53 18.30 -22.42
CA ARG A 120 -14.28 19.02 -21.18
C ARG A 120 -13.15 20.02 -21.39
N LEU A 121 -13.32 21.23 -20.89
CA LEU A 121 -12.46 22.36 -21.22
C LEU A 121 -12.12 23.13 -19.94
N ASP A 122 -10.83 23.28 -19.67
CA ASP A 122 -10.30 24.34 -18.81
C ASP A 122 -9.76 25.43 -19.74
N HIS A 123 -10.30 26.64 -19.65
CA HIS A 123 -9.95 27.71 -20.57
C HIS A 123 -9.74 29.05 -19.90
N SER A 124 -8.89 29.87 -20.52
CA SER A 124 -8.74 31.27 -20.15
C SER A 124 -8.56 32.17 -21.38
N VAL A 125 -9.08 33.39 -21.29
CA VAL A 125 -8.89 34.44 -22.30
C VAL A 125 -8.08 35.56 -21.67
N ARG A 126 -6.88 35.84 -22.19
CA ARG A 126 -5.94 36.77 -21.55
C ARG A 126 -5.09 37.52 -22.56
N THR A 127 -4.61 38.71 -22.18
CA THR A 127 -3.41 39.28 -22.79
C THR A 127 -2.17 38.54 -22.28
N VAL A 128 -1.05 38.65 -22.99
CA VAL A 128 0.24 38.10 -22.51
C VAL A 128 0.61 38.67 -21.14
N SER A 129 0.47 39.98 -20.95
CA SER A 129 0.74 40.62 -19.65
C SER A 129 -0.18 40.13 -18.54
N GLY A 130 -1.47 39.91 -18.85
CA GLY A 130 -2.44 39.35 -17.90
C GLY A 130 -2.12 37.91 -17.50
N ALA A 131 -1.67 37.08 -18.44
CA ALA A 131 -1.25 35.71 -18.15
C ALA A 131 0.02 35.68 -17.28
N LEU A 132 1.05 36.45 -17.62
CA LEU A 132 2.28 36.56 -16.81
C LEU A 132 2.02 37.16 -15.42
N GLY A 133 1.05 38.06 -15.30
CA GLY A 133 0.57 38.58 -14.02
C GLY A 133 0.03 37.48 -13.10
N VAL A 134 -0.80 36.58 -13.62
CA VAL A 134 -1.33 35.43 -12.84
C VAL A 134 -0.22 34.46 -12.47
N ALA A 135 0.68 34.12 -13.38
CA ALA A 135 1.86 33.29 -13.08
C ALA A 135 2.73 33.91 -11.98
N ASN A 136 2.74 35.24 -11.83
CA ASN A 136 3.50 35.90 -10.78
C ASN A 136 2.94 35.65 -9.39
N SER A 137 1.60 35.66 -9.27
CA SER A 137 0.91 35.54 -7.99
C SER A 137 0.56 34.10 -7.61
N ASP A 138 0.49 33.18 -8.58
CA ASP A 138 0.02 31.80 -8.37
C ASP A 138 1.06 30.79 -8.88
N MET A 139 1.56 29.93 -7.98
CA MET A 139 2.57 28.91 -8.30
C MET A 139 2.03 27.82 -9.24
N VAL A 140 0.76 27.42 -9.07
CA VAL A 140 0.13 26.39 -9.89
C VAL A 140 -0.02 26.89 -11.32
N ALA A 141 -0.45 28.14 -11.49
CA ALA A 141 -0.53 28.78 -12.81
C ALA A 141 0.86 28.92 -13.44
N ALA A 142 1.88 29.31 -12.66
CA ALA A 142 3.26 29.40 -13.14
C ALA A 142 3.77 28.06 -13.69
N LEU A 143 3.58 26.97 -12.92
CA LEU A 143 3.94 25.62 -13.34
C LEU A 143 3.21 25.20 -14.62
N GLY A 144 1.90 25.43 -14.71
CA GLY A 144 1.11 25.10 -15.90
C GLY A 144 1.54 25.85 -17.16
N MET A 145 1.98 27.12 -17.02
CA MET A 145 2.47 27.92 -18.16
C MET A 145 3.87 27.51 -18.65
N LEU A 146 4.64 26.74 -17.88
CA LEU A 146 5.92 26.20 -18.38
C LEU A 146 5.72 25.19 -19.52
N ASP A 147 4.55 24.55 -19.54
CA ASP A 147 4.12 23.60 -20.57
C ASP A 147 3.44 24.28 -21.77
N ALA A 148 3.39 25.61 -21.81
CA ALA A 148 2.69 26.34 -22.86
C ALA A 148 3.28 26.04 -24.25
N ARG A 149 2.40 25.74 -25.21
CA ARG A 149 2.74 25.45 -26.60
C ARG A 149 1.78 26.14 -27.56
N HIS A 150 2.33 26.74 -28.62
CA HIS A 150 1.54 27.32 -29.69
C HIS A 150 0.72 26.22 -30.41
N ILE A 151 -0.56 26.49 -30.65
CA ILE A 151 -1.46 25.63 -31.43
C ILE A 151 -1.83 26.31 -32.75
N ALA A 152 -2.32 27.55 -32.70
CA ALA A 152 -2.73 28.30 -33.89
C ALA A 152 -2.77 29.82 -33.64
N GLY A 153 -2.79 30.62 -34.71
CA GLY A 153 -2.93 32.08 -34.66
C GLY A 153 -1.60 32.84 -34.76
N ASP A 154 -1.52 33.99 -34.10
CA ASP A 154 -0.35 34.87 -34.05
C ASP A 154 0.76 34.25 -33.17
N GLU A 155 1.75 33.64 -33.80
CA GLU A 155 2.86 32.95 -33.13
C GLU A 155 3.68 33.88 -32.23
N ARG A 156 3.73 35.19 -32.54
CA ARG A 156 4.42 36.18 -31.70
C ARG A 156 3.83 36.21 -30.29
N LEU A 157 2.51 36.20 -30.14
CA LEU A 157 1.85 36.23 -28.83
C LEU A 157 2.18 34.99 -28.00
N SER A 158 2.18 33.82 -28.65
CA SER A 158 2.55 32.56 -27.98
C SER A 158 4.02 32.56 -27.57
N ALA A 159 4.92 33.00 -28.45
CA ALA A 159 6.35 33.10 -28.15
C ALA A 159 6.62 34.06 -26.97
N GLU A 160 5.97 35.23 -26.96
CA GLU A 160 6.07 36.21 -25.87
C GLU A 160 5.61 35.63 -24.53
N LEU A 161 4.51 34.87 -24.50
CA LEU A 161 4.04 34.18 -23.30
C LEU A 161 5.03 33.11 -22.84
N ILE A 162 5.45 32.20 -23.72
CA ILE A 162 6.31 31.06 -23.38
C ILE A 162 7.65 31.55 -22.84
N ASP A 163 8.28 32.50 -23.54
CA ASP A 163 9.54 33.08 -23.12
C ASP A 163 9.40 33.92 -21.85
N GLY A 164 8.30 34.66 -21.73
CA GLY A 164 7.96 35.43 -20.54
C GLY A 164 7.85 34.54 -19.30
N ALA A 165 7.07 33.47 -19.39
CA ALA A 165 6.83 32.52 -18.30
C ALA A 165 8.15 31.85 -17.87
N ARG A 166 8.98 31.40 -18.81
CA ARG A 166 10.28 30.78 -18.51
C ARG A 166 11.26 31.76 -17.87
N ARG A 167 11.34 33.01 -18.35
CA ARG A 167 12.20 34.05 -17.73
C ARG A 167 11.73 34.40 -16.32
N GLN A 168 10.43 34.55 -16.13
CA GLN A 168 9.82 34.85 -14.85
C GLN A 168 10.03 33.71 -13.85
N TRP A 169 9.84 32.46 -14.28
CA TRP A 169 10.12 31.28 -13.46
C TRP A 169 11.57 31.24 -12.97
N ARG A 170 12.55 31.36 -13.89
CA ARG A 170 13.98 31.35 -13.55
C ARG A 170 14.37 32.44 -12.55
N SER A 171 13.78 33.62 -12.67
CA SER A 171 14.09 34.76 -11.80
C SER A 171 13.37 34.68 -10.45
N ALA A 172 12.11 34.23 -10.42
CA ALA A 172 11.26 34.24 -9.23
C ALA A 172 11.41 32.99 -8.35
N ILE A 173 11.73 31.82 -8.92
CA ILE A 173 11.73 30.54 -8.18
C ILE A 173 12.69 30.56 -6.99
N ARG A 174 13.80 31.29 -7.09
CA ARG A 174 14.78 31.43 -6.00
C ARG A 174 14.18 32.03 -4.73
N SER A 175 13.16 32.89 -4.84
CA SER A 175 12.43 33.44 -3.69
C SER A 175 11.19 32.65 -3.29
N ARG A 176 10.74 31.72 -4.13
CA ARG A 176 9.52 30.93 -3.94
C ARG A 176 9.79 29.43 -3.77
N MET A 177 11.05 29.04 -3.55
CA MET A 177 11.42 27.63 -3.40
C MET A 177 10.72 27.00 -2.19
N ASP A 178 10.65 27.72 -1.07
CA ASP A 178 9.99 27.21 0.14
C ASP A 178 8.49 26.97 -0.09
N GLU A 179 7.84 27.82 -0.89
CA GLU A 179 6.44 27.65 -1.33
C GLU A 179 6.30 26.39 -2.20
N LEU A 180 7.18 26.18 -3.19
CA LEU A 180 7.19 25.00 -4.05
C LEU A 180 7.39 23.70 -3.25
N VAL A 181 8.31 23.73 -2.28
CA VAL A 181 8.60 22.61 -1.39
C VAL A 181 7.38 22.31 -0.52
N ALA A 182 6.81 23.31 0.13
CA ALA A 182 5.63 23.15 0.98
C ALA A 182 4.45 22.55 0.20
N MET A 183 4.12 23.10 -0.97
CA MET A 183 3.07 22.57 -1.85
C MET A 183 3.33 21.10 -2.27
N THR A 184 4.57 20.74 -2.52
CA THR A 184 4.95 19.36 -2.87
C THR A 184 4.71 18.40 -1.71
N TYR A 185 5.14 18.76 -0.50
CA TYR A 185 4.94 17.93 0.69
C TYR A 185 3.47 17.83 1.09
N GLU A 186 2.70 18.93 1.02
CA GLU A 186 1.25 18.92 1.25
C GLU A 186 0.53 17.98 0.28
N ARG A 187 0.91 18.02 -1.01
CA ARG A 187 0.39 17.09 -2.01
C ARG A 187 0.73 15.63 -1.65
N TRP A 188 1.97 15.34 -1.28
CA TRP A 188 2.38 13.99 -0.87
C TRP A 188 1.66 13.50 0.38
N GLN A 189 1.37 14.37 1.35
CA GLN A 189 0.61 14.02 2.55
C GLN A 189 -0.86 13.71 2.22
N ARG A 190 -1.47 14.47 1.30
CA ARG A 190 -2.87 14.28 0.90
C ARG A 190 -3.07 13.06 0.01
N CYS A 191 -2.24 12.90 -1.02
CA CYS A 191 -2.38 11.87 -2.05
C CYS A 191 -1.59 10.59 -1.74
N TRP A 192 -0.70 10.64 -0.75
CA TRP A 192 0.18 9.54 -0.35
C TRP A 192 1.10 9.05 -1.48
N ARG A 193 1.80 7.95 -1.26
CA ARG A 193 2.70 7.33 -2.24
C ARG A 193 1.93 6.43 -3.20
N ILE A 194 2.40 6.34 -4.45
CA ILE A 194 1.92 5.34 -5.42
C ILE A 194 2.45 3.97 -5.01
N ALA A 195 3.76 3.86 -4.78
CA ALA A 195 4.37 2.65 -4.26
C ALA A 195 3.70 2.23 -2.95
N GLN A 196 3.50 0.92 -2.80
CA GLN A 196 2.89 0.30 -1.62
C GLN A 196 1.41 0.64 -1.38
N ARG A 197 0.70 1.22 -2.35
CA ARG A 197 -0.76 1.39 -2.28
C ARG A 197 -1.50 0.47 -3.23
N ALA A 198 -2.57 -0.15 -2.74
CA ALA A 198 -3.48 -0.96 -3.54
C ALA A 198 -4.26 -0.13 -4.58
N GLU A 199 -4.65 1.10 -4.22
CA GLU A 199 -5.41 2.00 -5.11
C GLU A 199 -4.73 3.39 -5.22
N PRO A 200 -3.64 3.50 -5.99
CA PRO A 200 -2.82 4.70 -6.05
C PRO A 200 -3.41 5.81 -6.93
N ASP A 201 -3.12 7.08 -6.59
CA ASP A 201 -3.32 8.25 -7.46
C ASP A 201 -2.09 8.41 -8.38
N LEU A 202 -2.25 8.07 -9.66
CA LEU A 202 -1.16 8.04 -10.65
C LEU A 202 -0.63 9.43 -11.00
N LYS A 203 -1.41 10.48 -10.75
CA LYS A 203 -1.08 11.86 -11.13
C LYS A 203 -0.44 12.62 -9.97
N SER A 204 -1.11 12.67 -8.84
CA SER A 204 -0.76 13.53 -7.69
C SER A 204 -0.03 12.79 -6.57
N GLY A 205 -0.07 11.45 -6.57
CA GLY A 205 0.67 10.63 -5.61
C GLY A 205 2.17 10.89 -5.68
N ARG A 206 2.88 10.65 -4.57
CA ARG A 206 4.35 10.68 -4.54
C ARG A 206 4.89 9.58 -5.45
N GLY A 207 5.80 9.95 -6.35
CA GLY A 207 6.26 9.12 -7.46
C GLY A 207 5.36 9.19 -8.69
N GLY A 208 4.42 10.14 -8.75
CA GLY A 208 3.45 10.29 -9.85
C GLY A 208 3.85 11.33 -10.90
N LEU A 209 2.97 11.54 -11.88
CA LEU A 209 3.22 12.47 -13.01
C LEU A 209 3.53 13.91 -12.56
N ARG A 210 2.94 14.36 -11.45
CA ARG A 210 3.18 15.71 -10.89
C ARG A 210 4.59 15.86 -10.28
N ASP A 211 5.26 14.78 -9.92
CA ASP A 211 6.66 14.80 -9.49
C ASP A 211 7.61 14.95 -10.69
N VAL A 212 7.28 14.36 -11.84
CA VAL A 212 8.05 14.57 -13.08
C VAL A 212 7.93 16.03 -13.53
N GLN A 213 6.72 16.60 -13.49
CA GLN A 213 6.50 18.01 -13.82
C GLN A 213 7.24 18.97 -12.88
N LEU A 214 7.36 18.63 -11.60
CA LEU A 214 8.18 19.37 -10.64
C LEU A 214 9.66 19.36 -11.09
N LEU A 215 10.19 18.19 -11.46
CA LEU A 215 11.57 18.06 -11.93
C LEU A 215 11.80 18.79 -13.26
N ASP A 216 10.85 18.75 -14.19
CA ASP A 216 10.89 19.53 -15.43
C ASP A 216 10.98 21.03 -15.13
N ALA A 217 10.15 21.53 -14.20
CA ALA A 217 10.18 22.92 -13.78
C ALA A 217 11.52 23.32 -13.15
N LEU A 218 12.10 22.46 -12.29
CA LEU A 218 13.43 22.68 -11.73
C LEU A 218 14.53 22.66 -12.82
N GLY A 219 14.38 21.82 -13.84
CA GLY A 219 15.25 21.78 -15.03
C GLY A 219 15.17 23.06 -15.84
N VAL A 220 13.96 23.61 -16.08
CA VAL A 220 13.76 24.90 -16.75
C VAL A 220 14.42 26.04 -15.96
N ALA A 221 14.44 25.94 -14.64
CA ALA A 221 15.13 26.86 -13.73
C ALA A 221 16.67 26.70 -13.73
N GLN A 222 17.20 25.66 -14.38
CA GLN A 222 18.62 25.28 -14.38
C GLN A 222 19.16 25.00 -12.96
N LEU A 223 18.30 24.44 -12.09
CA LEU A 223 18.67 24.06 -10.72
C LEU A 223 19.11 22.60 -10.61
N ILE A 224 18.75 21.77 -11.58
CA ILE A 224 19.08 20.35 -11.65
C ILE A 224 19.44 19.94 -13.09
N ASP A 225 20.17 18.83 -13.23
CA ASP A 225 20.35 18.15 -14.52
C ASP A 225 19.18 17.19 -14.80
N ARG A 226 18.06 17.76 -15.28
CA ARG A 226 16.85 16.98 -15.63
C ARG A 226 17.10 16.00 -16.79
N HIS A 227 18.02 16.31 -17.69
CA HIS A 227 18.31 15.45 -18.84
C HIS A 227 19.10 14.21 -18.41
N GLY A 228 20.10 14.37 -17.54
CA GLY A 228 20.84 13.26 -16.95
C GLY A 228 19.94 12.26 -16.21
N MET A 229 18.88 12.72 -15.55
CA MET A 229 17.88 11.85 -14.88
C MET A 229 17.06 10.98 -15.86
N GLY A 230 16.92 11.41 -17.12
CA GLY A 230 16.18 10.68 -18.14
C GLY A 230 16.95 9.52 -18.78
N HIS A 231 18.28 9.48 -18.62
CA HIS A 231 19.13 8.47 -19.26
C HIS A 231 18.79 7.04 -18.78
N PRO A 232 18.85 6.02 -19.65
CA PRO A 232 18.65 4.60 -19.25
C PRO A 232 19.54 4.17 -18.09
N ASP A 233 20.80 4.62 -18.12
CA ASP A 233 21.81 4.34 -17.09
C ASP A 233 21.82 5.37 -15.95
N ALA A 234 20.76 6.17 -15.81
CA ALA A 234 20.66 7.13 -14.72
C ALA A 234 20.65 6.40 -13.36
N PRO A 235 21.29 6.95 -12.32
CA PRO A 235 21.27 6.36 -10.99
C PRO A 235 19.83 6.33 -10.48
N GLY A 236 19.36 5.17 -10.04
CA GLY A 236 17.96 4.99 -9.62
C GLY A 236 16.98 4.64 -10.75
N GLY A 237 17.47 4.48 -11.98
CA GLY A 237 16.70 4.16 -13.18
C GLY A 237 16.27 5.40 -13.97
N SER A 238 15.86 5.20 -15.23
CA SER A 238 15.43 6.29 -16.12
C SER A 238 14.11 6.91 -15.67
N LEU A 239 14.14 8.22 -15.40
CA LEU A 239 12.95 9.02 -15.10
C LEU A 239 11.96 9.04 -16.28
N ASP A 240 12.47 9.13 -17.51
CA ASP A 240 11.64 9.24 -18.71
C ASP A 240 10.94 7.91 -19.03
N ALA A 241 11.62 6.77 -18.85
CA ALA A 241 11.00 5.45 -18.99
C ALA A 241 9.88 5.26 -17.94
N ALA A 242 10.15 5.57 -16.67
CA ALA A 242 9.17 5.49 -15.59
C ALA A 242 7.96 6.41 -15.85
N TYR A 243 8.21 7.62 -16.36
CA TYR A 243 7.17 8.57 -16.74
C TYR A 243 6.26 8.04 -17.85
N LEU A 244 6.84 7.49 -18.92
CA LEU A 244 6.08 6.91 -20.03
C LEU A 244 5.24 5.73 -19.56
N THR A 245 5.77 4.85 -18.71
CA THR A 245 4.99 3.74 -18.14
C THR A 245 3.77 4.26 -17.36
N LEU A 246 3.92 5.26 -16.49
CA LEU A 246 2.76 5.84 -15.78
C LEU A 246 1.76 6.49 -16.73
N LEU A 247 2.22 7.14 -17.80
CA LEU A 247 1.33 7.70 -18.82
C LEU A 247 0.55 6.61 -19.55
N ASP A 248 1.18 5.47 -19.84
CA ASP A 248 0.52 4.32 -20.45
C ASP A 248 -0.55 3.74 -19.52
N VAL A 249 -0.23 3.50 -18.24
CA VAL A 249 -1.21 3.04 -17.24
C VAL A 249 -2.38 4.01 -17.12
N ARG A 250 -2.10 5.33 -17.05
CA ARG A 250 -3.16 6.34 -16.94
C ARG A 250 -4.03 6.41 -18.20
N THR A 251 -3.45 6.19 -19.38
CA THR A 251 -4.20 6.14 -20.65
C THR A 251 -5.18 4.98 -20.64
N GLU A 252 -4.71 3.80 -20.24
CA GLU A 252 -5.55 2.62 -20.16
C GLU A 252 -6.62 2.74 -19.07
N LEU A 253 -6.28 3.32 -17.91
CA LEU A 253 -7.26 3.61 -16.87
C LEU A 253 -8.40 4.49 -17.38
N HIS A 254 -8.08 5.54 -18.16
CA HIS A 254 -9.10 6.39 -18.77
C HIS A 254 -9.94 5.63 -19.81
N ARG A 255 -9.30 4.79 -20.63
CA ARG A 255 -9.97 3.98 -21.66
C ARG A 255 -10.93 2.96 -21.06
N VAL A 256 -10.48 2.19 -20.07
CA VAL A 256 -11.23 1.16 -19.35
C VAL A 256 -12.37 1.77 -18.54
N SER A 257 -12.07 2.79 -17.73
CA SER A 257 -13.08 3.42 -16.87
C SER A 257 -14.05 4.34 -17.64
N LYS A 258 -13.72 4.70 -18.88
CA LYS A 258 -14.45 5.68 -19.73
C LYS A 258 -14.62 7.04 -19.04
N ARG A 259 -13.69 7.39 -18.16
CA ARG A 259 -13.71 8.59 -17.32
C ARG A 259 -12.28 9.09 -17.13
N GLY A 260 -12.14 10.40 -16.88
CA GLY A 260 -10.86 10.98 -16.48
C GLY A 260 -10.51 10.69 -15.03
N LEU A 261 -10.27 9.41 -14.70
CA LEU A 261 -9.88 8.97 -13.36
C LEU A 261 -8.36 8.96 -13.23
N ASP A 262 -7.85 9.60 -12.18
CA ASP A 262 -6.42 9.58 -11.83
C ASP A 262 -6.09 8.49 -10.78
N GLN A 263 -7.11 7.95 -10.09
CA GLN A 263 -6.95 6.87 -9.10
C GLN A 263 -7.21 5.51 -9.74
N LEU A 264 -6.23 4.60 -9.66
CA LEU A 264 -6.36 3.22 -10.12
C LEU A 264 -7.10 2.39 -9.06
N LEU A 265 -8.41 2.25 -9.21
CA LEU A 265 -9.22 1.40 -8.32
C LEU A 265 -9.00 -0.09 -8.63
N ALA A 266 -9.11 -0.95 -7.62
CA ALA A 266 -8.83 -2.38 -7.75
C ALA A 266 -9.67 -3.05 -8.85
N GLN A 267 -10.92 -2.61 -9.04
CA GLN A 267 -11.83 -3.13 -10.06
C GLN A 267 -11.35 -2.92 -11.51
N PHE A 268 -10.45 -1.97 -11.76
CA PHE A 268 -9.91 -1.69 -13.09
C PHE A 268 -8.53 -2.31 -13.32
N ALA A 269 -7.88 -2.83 -12.27
CA ALA A 269 -6.47 -3.22 -12.32
C ALA A 269 -6.21 -4.38 -13.29
N ASP A 270 -7.07 -5.41 -13.29
CA ASP A 270 -6.90 -6.57 -14.19
C ASP A 270 -7.12 -6.20 -15.66
N GLU A 271 -8.13 -5.37 -15.96
CA GLU A 271 -8.38 -4.89 -17.33
C GLU A 271 -7.25 -3.98 -17.85
N VAL A 272 -6.75 -3.07 -17.01
CA VAL A 272 -5.60 -2.22 -17.34
C VAL A 272 -4.34 -3.05 -17.55
N SER A 273 -4.10 -4.04 -16.68
CA SER A 273 -2.95 -4.94 -16.80
C SER A 273 -2.99 -5.75 -18.10
N ALA A 274 -4.15 -6.29 -18.44
CA ALA A 274 -4.36 -7.04 -19.69
C ALA A 274 -4.15 -6.16 -20.93
N ALA A 275 -4.65 -4.92 -20.91
CA ALA A 275 -4.49 -3.97 -22.02
C ALA A 275 -3.01 -3.59 -22.27
N LEU A 276 -2.19 -3.58 -21.22
CA LEU A 276 -0.75 -3.30 -21.29
C LEU A 276 0.10 -4.56 -21.52
N GLY A 277 -0.48 -5.77 -21.47
CA GLY A 277 0.25 -7.02 -21.63
C GLY A 277 1.18 -7.36 -20.45
N VAL A 278 0.87 -6.89 -19.24
CA VAL A 278 1.75 -6.98 -18.06
C VAL A 278 1.53 -8.27 -17.26
N GLY A 279 0.35 -8.87 -17.35
CA GLY A 279 -0.06 -10.04 -16.57
C GLY A 279 -1.32 -9.73 -15.76
N ASP A 280 -1.31 -10.10 -14.48
CA ASP A 280 -2.42 -9.83 -13.55
C ASP A 280 -2.26 -8.48 -12.82
N ARG A 281 -3.26 -8.11 -11.99
CA ARG A 281 -3.18 -6.91 -11.15
C ARG A 281 -1.95 -6.85 -10.23
N PHE A 282 -1.37 -7.98 -9.82
CA PHE A 282 -0.19 -7.99 -8.95
C PHE A 282 1.07 -7.66 -9.74
N ALA A 283 1.20 -8.17 -10.97
CA ALA A 283 2.24 -7.76 -11.90
C ALA A 283 2.16 -6.26 -12.21
N LEU A 284 0.96 -5.74 -12.45
CA LEU A 284 0.74 -4.29 -12.61
C LEU A 284 1.14 -3.50 -11.35
N SER A 285 0.77 -3.99 -10.15
CA SER A 285 1.12 -3.34 -8.88
C SER A 285 2.64 -3.33 -8.65
N ARG A 286 3.34 -4.42 -8.97
CA ARG A 286 4.80 -4.52 -8.89
C ARG A 286 5.49 -3.56 -9.86
N MET A 287 5.01 -3.48 -11.10
CA MET A 287 5.48 -2.49 -12.08
C MET A 287 5.28 -1.06 -11.56
N LEU A 288 4.07 -0.72 -11.09
CA LEU A 288 3.74 0.60 -10.56
C LEU A 288 4.59 0.98 -9.35
N SER A 289 4.85 0.03 -8.44
CA SER A 289 5.75 0.23 -7.32
C SER A 289 7.16 0.59 -7.80
N SER A 290 7.71 -0.17 -8.74
CA SER A 290 9.05 0.07 -9.29
C SER A 290 9.19 1.45 -9.94
N VAL A 291 8.30 1.79 -10.89
CA VAL A 291 8.39 3.07 -11.64
C VAL A 291 8.14 4.28 -10.75
N SER A 292 7.21 4.18 -9.80
CA SER A 292 6.92 5.29 -8.89
C SER A 292 8.02 5.50 -7.86
N ARG A 293 8.73 4.45 -7.43
CA ARG A 293 9.95 4.58 -6.61
C ARG A 293 11.08 5.28 -7.37
N THR A 294 11.27 4.96 -8.65
CA THR A 294 12.23 5.70 -9.51
C THR A 294 11.89 7.19 -9.57
N ILE A 295 10.63 7.54 -9.82
CA ILE A 295 10.20 8.95 -9.85
C ILE A 295 10.37 9.61 -8.47
N ALA A 296 9.99 8.93 -7.39
CA ALA A 296 10.10 9.47 -6.03
C ALA A 296 11.56 9.73 -5.63
N TYR A 297 12.47 8.80 -5.96
CA TYR A 297 13.91 8.95 -5.72
C TYR A 297 14.47 10.19 -6.45
N HIS A 298 14.12 10.36 -7.73
CA HIS A 298 14.53 11.54 -8.50
C HIS A 298 13.90 12.82 -7.98
N ALA A 299 12.64 12.80 -7.55
CA ALA A 299 11.94 13.96 -6.98
C ALA A 299 12.62 14.45 -5.69
N GLU A 300 12.93 13.54 -4.77
CA GLU A 300 13.64 13.86 -3.53
C GLU A 300 15.05 14.40 -3.80
N THR A 301 15.81 13.72 -4.66
CA THR A 301 17.19 14.10 -4.99
C THR A 301 17.23 15.43 -5.76
N GLY A 302 16.30 15.64 -6.68
CA GLY A 302 16.16 16.86 -7.47
C GLY A 302 15.77 18.06 -6.62
N LEU A 303 14.81 17.91 -5.69
CA LEU A 303 14.47 18.96 -4.73
C LEU A 303 15.68 19.35 -3.87
N ARG A 304 16.38 18.36 -3.31
CA ARG A 304 17.57 18.60 -2.49
C ARG A 304 18.67 19.31 -3.27
N THR A 305 18.96 18.83 -4.49
CA THR A 305 19.93 19.46 -5.40
C THR A 305 19.54 20.91 -5.71
N ALA A 306 18.27 21.15 -6.01
CA ALA A 306 17.76 22.48 -6.31
C ALA A 306 17.86 23.42 -5.11
N GLN A 307 17.56 22.94 -3.90
CA GLN A 307 17.69 23.72 -2.67
C GLN A 307 19.16 24.08 -2.39
N ASN A 308 20.08 23.13 -2.57
CA ASN A 308 21.52 23.36 -2.38
C ASN A 308 22.15 24.28 -3.44
N ALA A 309 21.56 24.36 -4.64
CA ALA A 309 21.99 25.29 -5.68
C ALA A 309 21.63 26.76 -5.38
N LEU A 310 20.71 27.01 -4.44
CA LEU A 310 20.29 28.38 -4.11
C LEU A 310 21.31 29.09 -3.22
N PRO A 311 21.55 30.41 -3.44
CA PRO A 311 22.41 31.19 -2.57
C PRO A 311 21.82 31.28 -1.16
N ARG A 312 22.64 31.01 -0.15
CA ARG A 312 22.28 31.15 1.27
C ARG A 312 21.87 32.59 1.57
N ARG A 313 20.80 32.80 2.35
CA ARG A 313 20.22 34.13 2.66
C ARG A 313 20.26 34.45 4.15
N GLY A 314 20.38 35.73 4.51
CA GLY A 314 20.34 36.17 5.90
C GLY A 314 21.57 35.70 6.70
N LEU A 315 21.37 35.32 7.97
CA LEU A 315 22.46 34.89 8.85
C LEU A 315 23.23 33.65 8.32
N THR A 316 22.61 32.82 7.48
CA THR A 316 23.28 31.65 6.88
C THR A 316 24.25 32.01 5.76
N ALA A 317 24.16 33.22 5.19
CA ALA A 317 25.16 33.75 4.25
C ALA A 317 26.48 34.12 4.94
N LEU A 318 26.45 34.36 6.26
CA LEU A 318 27.64 34.63 7.10
C LEU A 318 28.35 33.33 7.51
N VAL A 319 27.71 32.17 7.33
CA VAL A 319 28.30 30.86 7.62
C VAL A 319 29.29 30.51 6.51
N ARG A 320 30.57 30.31 6.88
CA ARG A 320 31.63 29.86 5.97
C ARG A 320 31.20 28.60 5.20
N ARG A 321 31.77 28.38 4.00
CA ARG A 321 31.54 27.19 3.17
C ARG A 321 31.47 25.92 4.03
N PRO A 322 30.51 25.01 3.77
CA PRO A 322 30.34 23.81 4.57
C PRO A 322 31.66 23.04 4.63
N LYS A 323 32.17 22.82 5.83
CA LYS A 323 33.38 22.03 6.04
C LYS A 323 33.00 20.56 5.92
N ARG A 324 33.84 19.78 5.23
CA ARG A 324 33.73 18.31 5.26
C ARG A 324 33.93 17.85 6.69
N ARG A 325 32.95 17.17 7.27
CA ARG A 325 33.05 16.59 8.62
C ARG A 325 33.25 15.08 8.48
N PRO A 326 34.32 14.49 9.02
CA PRO A 326 34.50 13.05 9.01
C PRO A 326 33.31 12.36 9.69
N LEU A 327 32.74 11.36 9.01
CA LEU A 327 31.75 10.45 9.59
C LEU A 327 32.40 9.09 9.87
N ASP A 328 33.26 8.64 8.96
CA ASP A 328 34.02 7.40 9.07
C ASP A 328 35.27 7.44 8.15
N GLU A 329 36.07 6.38 8.13
CA GLU A 329 37.18 6.21 7.19
C GLU A 329 36.68 6.24 5.74
N GLY A 330 37.15 7.20 4.95
CA GLY A 330 36.72 7.37 3.57
C GLY A 330 35.33 8.00 3.40
N VAL A 331 34.64 8.39 4.48
CA VAL A 331 33.26 8.89 4.46
C VAL A 331 33.13 10.22 5.21
N VAL A 332 32.53 11.23 4.58
CA VAL A 332 32.37 12.58 5.18
C VAL A 332 30.96 13.14 4.94
N GLU A 333 30.49 13.98 5.86
CA GLU A 333 29.35 14.86 5.61
C GLU A 333 29.82 16.06 4.76
N TYR A 334 29.08 16.38 3.71
CA TYR A 334 29.24 17.61 2.95
C TYR A 334 27.90 18.13 2.44
N ASP A 335 27.57 19.37 2.79
CA ASP A 335 26.35 20.08 2.34
C ASP A 335 25.04 19.32 2.63
N GLY A 336 24.98 18.68 3.80
CA GLY A 336 23.82 17.91 4.25
C GLY A 336 23.70 16.52 3.62
N GLU A 337 24.74 16.02 2.96
CA GLU A 337 24.78 14.68 2.37
C GLU A 337 25.99 13.87 2.85
N VAL A 338 25.85 12.55 2.83
CA VAL A 338 26.99 11.63 2.95
C VAL A 338 27.70 11.56 1.60
N VAL A 339 29.00 11.86 1.62
CA VAL A 339 29.86 11.85 0.45
C VAL A 339 31.17 11.10 0.71
N LEU A 340 31.81 10.63 -0.36
CA LEU A 340 33.15 10.07 -0.26
C LEU A 340 34.20 11.13 0.10
N ALA A 341 35.12 10.75 0.99
CA ALA A 341 36.34 11.51 1.25
C ALA A 341 37.18 11.64 -0.03
N ARG A 342 38.11 12.60 -0.07
CA ARG A 342 38.90 12.88 -1.29
C ARG A 342 39.87 11.74 -1.62
N ASP A 343 40.33 11.07 -0.59
CA ASP A 343 41.31 9.98 -0.57
C ASP A 343 40.64 8.60 -0.52
N ALA A 344 39.31 8.52 -0.48
CA ALA A 344 38.60 7.25 -0.56
C ALA A 344 38.89 6.54 -1.90
N GLN A 345 39.17 5.23 -1.83
CA GLN A 345 39.50 4.37 -2.97
C GLN A 345 38.44 3.26 -3.13
N PRO A 346 37.28 3.55 -3.76
CA PRO A 346 36.23 2.56 -3.94
C PRO A 346 36.67 1.28 -4.66
N GLN A 347 37.66 1.38 -5.56
CA GLN A 347 38.15 0.25 -6.36
C GLN A 347 38.80 -0.87 -5.54
N THR A 348 39.24 -0.56 -4.32
CA THR A 348 39.99 -1.48 -3.47
C THR A 348 39.34 -1.73 -2.11
N ASP A 349 38.33 -0.94 -1.73
CA ASP A 349 37.61 -1.06 -0.45
C ASP A 349 36.20 -1.62 -0.69
N ALA A 350 36.06 -2.94 -0.59
CA ALA A 350 34.79 -3.64 -0.72
C ALA A 350 33.79 -3.29 0.40
N GLY A 351 34.27 -2.89 1.59
CA GLY A 351 33.44 -2.53 2.75
C GLY A 351 32.83 -1.13 2.66
N LEU A 352 33.33 -0.29 1.76
CA LEU A 352 32.96 1.13 1.67
C LEU A 352 31.45 1.35 1.45
N VAL A 353 30.76 0.44 0.76
CA VAL A 353 29.30 0.54 0.55
C VAL A 353 28.56 0.49 1.89
N LEU A 354 28.88 -0.48 2.74
CA LEU A 354 28.23 -0.64 4.04
C LEU A 354 28.66 0.46 5.02
N ARG A 355 29.91 0.91 4.98
CA ARG A 355 30.36 2.07 5.78
C ARG A 355 29.63 3.36 5.43
N VAL A 356 29.43 3.63 4.13
CA VAL A 356 28.61 4.77 3.66
C VAL A 356 27.15 4.61 4.09
N ALA A 357 26.61 3.39 4.01
CA ALA A 357 25.26 3.09 4.45
C ALA A 357 25.10 3.31 5.96
N ALA A 358 26.02 2.81 6.78
CA ALA A 358 26.02 2.97 8.23
C ALA A 358 26.11 4.45 8.62
N ALA A 359 26.98 5.22 7.95
CA ALA A 359 27.08 6.67 8.15
C ALA A 359 25.76 7.40 7.81
N SER A 360 25.10 7.03 6.70
CA SER A 360 23.78 7.56 6.32
C SER A 360 22.70 7.21 7.33
N ALA A 361 22.62 5.94 7.72
CA ALA A 361 21.63 5.44 8.65
C ALA A 361 21.78 6.10 10.03
N ASN A 362 23.00 6.19 10.56
CA ASN A 362 23.26 6.78 11.88
C ASN A 362 23.08 8.30 11.92
N SER A 363 23.49 9.01 10.87
CA SER A 363 23.37 10.48 10.82
C SER A 363 21.99 10.97 10.35
N GLY A 364 21.22 10.11 9.68
CA GLY A 364 19.97 10.48 9.00
C GLY A 364 20.19 11.34 7.75
N LEU A 365 21.43 11.55 7.32
CA LEU A 365 21.76 12.32 6.12
C LEU A 365 21.62 11.44 4.87
N PRO A 366 21.02 11.94 3.78
CA PRO A 366 20.93 11.20 2.53
C PRO A 366 22.32 11.00 1.91
N ILE A 367 22.49 9.89 1.19
CA ILE A 367 23.69 9.64 0.39
C ILE A 367 23.60 10.45 -0.90
N SER A 368 24.66 11.19 -1.23
CA SER A 368 24.72 11.93 -2.49
C SER A 368 24.66 11.00 -3.71
N ALA A 369 23.95 11.41 -4.76
CA ALA A 369 23.82 10.63 -6.00
C ALA A 369 25.19 10.30 -6.62
N GLY A 370 26.13 11.27 -6.60
CA GLY A 370 27.49 11.05 -7.09
C GLY A 370 28.29 10.03 -6.28
N THR A 371 28.00 9.88 -4.97
CA THR A 371 28.61 8.82 -4.16
C THR A 371 28.03 7.46 -4.52
N LEU A 372 26.70 7.34 -4.62
CA LEU A 372 26.05 6.09 -5.02
C LEU A 372 26.54 5.58 -6.37
N MET A 373 26.66 6.47 -7.37
CA MET A 373 27.24 6.14 -8.68
C MET A 373 28.65 5.61 -8.58
N ARG A 374 29.54 6.37 -7.91
CA ARG A 374 30.94 5.96 -7.79
C ARG A 374 31.06 4.61 -7.09
N LEU A 375 30.21 4.34 -6.09
CA LEU A 375 30.17 3.05 -5.43
C LEU A 375 29.68 1.94 -6.36
N ALA A 376 28.55 2.15 -7.05
CA ALA A 376 27.97 1.18 -7.98
C ALA A 376 28.95 0.78 -9.10
N ASP A 377 29.66 1.75 -9.66
CA ASP A 377 30.56 1.55 -10.80
C ASP A 377 31.92 0.95 -10.42
N ASN A 378 32.42 1.22 -9.21
CA ASN A 378 33.83 0.98 -8.90
C ASN A 378 34.06 -0.02 -7.76
N VAL A 379 33.10 -0.23 -6.86
CA VAL A 379 33.34 -1.08 -5.67
C VAL A 379 33.35 -2.56 -6.07
N PRO A 380 34.39 -3.34 -5.69
CA PRO A 380 34.41 -4.78 -5.88
C PRO A 380 33.38 -5.49 -4.99
N ASP A 381 33.00 -6.71 -5.34
CA ASP A 381 32.13 -7.51 -4.47
C ASP A 381 32.84 -7.84 -3.14
N LEU A 382 32.06 -7.95 -2.06
CA LEU A 382 32.57 -8.38 -0.77
C LEU A 382 33.09 -9.83 -0.86
N PRO A 383 34.23 -10.14 -0.22
CA PRO A 383 34.72 -11.51 -0.16
C PRO A 383 33.73 -12.39 0.63
N SER A 384 33.77 -13.70 0.42
CA SER A 384 32.99 -14.68 1.20
C SER A 384 33.95 -15.57 2.00
N PRO A 385 33.91 -15.56 3.34
CA PRO A 385 33.01 -14.78 4.19
C PRO A 385 33.34 -13.28 4.20
N TRP A 386 32.35 -12.47 4.56
CA TRP A 386 32.50 -11.02 4.73
C TRP A 386 33.50 -10.71 5.84
N PRO A 387 34.25 -9.59 5.75
CA PRO A 387 34.99 -9.05 6.88
C PRO A 387 34.04 -8.69 8.02
N ARG A 388 34.51 -8.79 9.27
CA ARG A 388 33.68 -8.54 10.44
C ARG A 388 33.15 -7.11 10.49
N GLU A 389 33.97 -6.15 10.07
CA GLU A 389 33.63 -4.73 10.00
C GLU A 389 32.45 -4.48 9.05
N ALA A 390 32.36 -5.22 7.95
CA ALA A 390 31.24 -5.11 7.01
C ALA A 390 29.93 -5.62 7.64
N LEU A 391 29.98 -6.72 8.41
CA LEU A 391 28.84 -7.20 9.16
C LEU A 391 28.42 -6.20 10.26
N ASP A 392 29.38 -5.61 10.97
CA ASP A 392 29.11 -4.59 11.99
C ASP A 392 28.43 -3.36 11.37
N ASP A 393 28.90 -2.88 10.21
CA ASP A 393 28.27 -1.79 9.46
C ASP A 393 26.84 -2.14 9.00
N LEU A 394 26.60 -3.37 8.54
CA LEU A 394 25.25 -3.84 8.21
C LEU A 394 24.34 -3.79 9.44
N LEU A 395 24.81 -4.23 10.61
CA LEU A 395 24.04 -4.17 11.84
C LEU A 395 23.72 -2.73 12.25
N VAL A 396 24.65 -1.78 12.06
CA VAL A 396 24.37 -0.35 12.26
C VAL A 396 23.25 0.12 11.33
N VAL A 397 23.26 -0.27 10.06
CA VAL A 397 22.19 0.06 9.11
C VAL A 397 20.85 -0.49 9.57
N LEU A 398 20.78 -1.76 9.97
CA LEU A 398 19.53 -2.41 10.36
C LEU A 398 18.97 -1.89 11.69
N LEU A 399 19.83 -1.42 12.60
CA LEU A 399 19.47 -0.95 13.94
C LEU A 399 19.31 0.57 14.06
N ALA A 400 19.45 1.32 12.98
CA ALA A 400 19.32 2.78 12.99
C ALA A 400 17.86 3.29 13.11
N GLY A 401 16.87 2.40 13.01
CA GLY A 401 15.46 2.77 13.09
C GLY A 401 14.97 3.48 11.82
N PRO A 402 14.12 4.53 11.91
CA PRO A 402 13.43 5.09 10.73
C PRO A 402 14.33 5.59 9.59
N THR A 403 15.61 5.86 9.84
CA THR A 403 16.58 6.31 8.82
C THR A 403 17.06 5.16 7.91
N THR A 404 16.96 3.91 8.36
CA THR A 404 17.29 2.69 7.60
C THR A 404 16.52 2.64 6.29
N VAL A 405 15.25 3.05 6.33
CA VAL A 405 14.32 3.15 5.20
C VAL A 405 14.92 3.83 3.97
N ASN A 406 15.38 5.08 4.12
CA ASN A 406 15.86 5.87 2.99
C ASN A 406 17.27 5.43 2.56
N THR A 407 18.03 4.90 3.51
CA THR A 407 19.37 4.36 3.27
C THR A 407 19.29 3.12 2.38
N ILE A 408 18.50 2.11 2.76
CA ILE A 408 18.29 0.90 1.96
C ILE A 408 17.63 1.25 0.63
N GLU A 409 16.63 2.16 0.61
CA GLU A 409 16.01 2.60 -0.65
C GLU A 409 17.04 3.14 -1.65
N SER A 410 17.97 3.99 -1.19
CA SER A 410 19.00 4.58 -2.05
C SER A 410 19.98 3.53 -2.61
N LEU A 411 20.34 2.53 -1.80
CA LEU A 411 21.18 1.42 -2.23
C LEU A 411 20.44 0.45 -3.16
N ASP A 412 19.16 0.18 -2.89
CA ASP A 412 18.32 -0.71 -3.71
C ASP A 412 18.11 -0.14 -5.11
N ARG A 413 17.79 1.16 -5.19
CA ARG A 413 17.60 1.88 -6.46
C ARG A 413 18.87 1.95 -7.31
N THR A 414 20.05 1.90 -6.68
CA THR A 414 21.34 1.92 -7.38
C THR A 414 21.93 0.52 -7.59
N GLY A 415 21.18 -0.54 -7.25
CA GLY A 415 21.60 -1.93 -7.39
C GLY A 415 22.61 -2.41 -6.35
N LEU A 416 23.15 -1.52 -5.52
CA LEU A 416 24.10 -1.83 -4.46
C LEU A 416 23.51 -2.81 -3.44
N TRP A 417 22.24 -2.66 -3.08
CA TRP A 417 21.58 -3.58 -2.13
C TRP A 417 21.43 -4.99 -2.71
N GLY A 418 21.01 -5.11 -3.97
CA GLY A 418 20.89 -6.40 -4.66
C GLY A 418 22.24 -7.10 -4.87
N ARG A 419 23.35 -6.34 -4.99
CA ARG A 419 24.70 -6.93 -5.00
C ARG A 419 25.08 -7.55 -3.65
N LEU A 420 24.65 -6.96 -2.53
CA LEU A 420 24.88 -7.50 -1.18
C LEU A 420 23.97 -8.70 -0.88
N PHE A 421 22.72 -8.62 -1.33
CA PHE A 421 21.68 -9.63 -1.13
C PHE A 421 20.97 -9.97 -2.44
N PRO A 422 21.54 -10.84 -3.29
CA PRO A 422 20.91 -11.24 -4.56
C PRO A 422 19.51 -11.86 -4.37
N GLU A 423 19.26 -12.45 -3.21
CA GLU A 423 17.97 -13.05 -2.85
C GLU A 423 16.84 -12.01 -2.76
N TRP A 424 17.19 -10.71 -2.64
CA TRP A 424 16.28 -9.57 -2.53
C TRP A 424 15.40 -9.37 -3.78
N ASP A 425 15.88 -9.72 -4.96
CA ASP A 425 15.17 -9.43 -6.21
C ASP A 425 13.79 -10.11 -6.30
N ALA A 426 13.61 -11.25 -5.64
CA ALA A 426 12.31 -11.92 -5.59
C ALA A 426 11.26 -11.13 -4.78
N VAL A 427 11.70 -10.50 -3.68
CA VAL A 427 10.83 -9.74 -2.76
C VAL A 427 10.72 -8.26 -3.13
N ARG A 428 11.66 -7.73 -3.93
CA ARG A 428 11.66 -6.34 -4.42
C ARG A 428 10.36 -6.00 -5.12
N ASP A 429 9.71 -4.93 -4.66
CA ASP A 429 8.44 -4.43 -5.21
C ASP A 429 7.30 -5.47 -5.24
N LEU A 430 7.43 -6.59 -4.52
CA LEU A 430 6.43 -7.64 -4.47
C LEU A 430 5.21 -7.15 -3.67
N PRO A 431 4.02 -6.97 -4.29
CA PRO A 431 2.82 -6.57 -3.56
C PRO A 431 2.42 -7.66 -2.56
N PRO A 432 1.88 -7.29 -1.39
CA PRO A 432 1.39 -8.27 -0.45
C PRO A 432 0.14 -8.97 -1.00
N ARG A 433 -0.04 -10.24 -0.63
CA ARG A 433 -1.28 -10.99 -0.93
C ARG A 433 -2.36 -10.76 0.12
N ASP A 434 -1.97 -10.59 1.38
CA ASP A 434 -2.89 -10.32 2.49
C ASP A 434 -3.19 -8.82 2.62
N VAL A 435 -4.48 -8.49 2.78
CA VAL A 435 -5.01 -7.13 2.92
C VAL A 435 -4.53 -6.39 4.17
N SER A 436 -4.05 -7.12 5.19
CA SER A 436 -3.51 -6.54 6.42
C SER A 436 -2.17 -5.83 6.20
N HIS A 437 -1.43 -6.21 5.16
CA HIS A 437 -0.12 -5.64 4.86
C HIS A 437 -0.27 -4.28 4.18
N LYS A 438 0.32 -3.27 4.81
CA LYS A 438 0.40 -1.91 4.28
C LYS A 438 1.49 -1.76 3.20
N TRP A 439 2.47 -2.65 3.20
CA TRP A 439 3.71 -2.49 2.43
C TRP A 439 3.90 -3.61 1.41
N THR A 440 4.67 -3.33 0.36
CA THR A 440 5.32 -4.38 -0.44
C THR A 440 6.27 -5.18 0.46
N VAL A 441 6.55 -6.44 0.09
CA VAL A 441 7.30 -7.37 0.96
C VAL A 441 8.69 -6.83 1.31
N ASP A 442 9.43 -6.31 0.34
CA ASP A 442 10.71 -5.65 0.57
C ASP A 442 10.64 -4.48 1.56
N ARG A 443 9.63 -3.62 1.43
CA ARG A 443 9.40 -2.52 2.35
C ARG A 443 9.01 -3.02 3.73
N HIS A 444 8.17 -4.05 3.81
CA HIS A 444 7.76 -4.67 5.04
C HIS A 444 8.97 -5.21 5.80
N ILE A 445 9.88 -5.93 5.13
CA ILE A 445 11.15 -6.42 5.70
C ILE A 445 11.96 -5.28 6.35
N VAL A 446 12.11 -4.16 5.64
CA VAL A 446 12.83 -2.99 6.18
C VAL A 446 12.10 -2.39 7.38
N GLU A 447 10.78 -2.26 7.34
CA GLU A 447 9.98 -1.76 8.46
C GLU A 447 10.01 -2.71 9.67
N THR A 448 10.10 -4.03 9.44
CA THR A 448 10.30 -5.02 10.50
C THR A 448 11.64 -4.80 11.19
N ALA A 449 12.73 -4.54 10.44
CA ALA A 449 14.01 -4.16 11.04
C ALA A 449 13.93 -2.85 11.85
N VAL A 450 13.21 -1.83 11.34
CA VAL A 450 12.95 -0.57 12.07
C VAL A 450 12.24 -0.83 13.40
N ASN A 451 11.24 -1.72 13.42
CA ASN A 451 10.49 -2.06 14.62
C ASN A 451 11.25 -3.03 15.56
N ALA A 452 12.25 -3.74 15.07
CA ALA A 452 13.12 -4.60 15.85
C ALA A 452 14.22 -3.81 16.59
N ALA A 453 14.69 -2.69 16.05
CA ALA A 453 15.76 -1.88 16.64
C ALA A 453 15.50 -1.43 18.10
N PRO A 454 14.29 -1.00 18.49
CA PRO A 454 13.97 -0.68 19.89
C PRO A 454 13.94 -1.88 20.84
N LEU A 455 13.93 -3.12 20.31
CA LEU A 455 13.83 -4.36 21.09
C LEU A 455 15.20 -4.97 21.41
N THR A 456 16.29 -4.34 20.99
CA THR A 456 17.67 -4.83 21.17
C THR A 456 18.05 -5.06 22.63
N THR A 457 17.47 -4.31 23.57
CA THR A 457 17.71 -4.49 25.01
C THR A 457 16.87 -5.59 25.66
N ARG A 458 15.93 -6.20 24.91
CA ARG A 458 15.06 -7.30 25.39
C ARG A 458 15.57 -8.69 25.02
N VAL A 459 16.63 -8.76 24.22
CA VAL A 459 17.19 -10.00 23.70
C VAL A 459 18.70 -10.08 23.95
N ALA A 460 19.24 -11.27 24.20
CA ALA A 460 20.67 -11.45 24.37
C ALA A 460 21.47 -11.31 23.06
N ARG A 461 20.82 -11.59 21.92
CA ARG A 461 21.42 -11.60 20.58
C ARG A 461 20.74 -10.59 19.65
N SER A 462 20.97 -9.30 19.92
CA SER A 462 20.42 -8.20 19.13
C SER A 462 20.89 -8.21 17.67
N ASP A 463 22.09 -8.74 17.43
CA ASP A 463 22.65 -9.01 16.11
C ASP A 463 21.79 -9.99 15.31
N LEU A 464 21.43 -11.14 15.90
CA LEU A 464 20.57 -12.13 15.25
C LEU A 464 19.13 -11.64 15.11
N LEU A 465 18.63 -10.80 16.02
CA LEU A 465 17.32 -10.15 15.86
C LEU A 465 17.30 -9.23 14.62
N ALA A 466 18.33 -8.41 14.43
CA ALA A 466 18.42 -7.53 13.28
C ALA A 466 18.49 -8.31 11.96
N LEU A 467 19.33 -9.35 11.89
CA LEU A 467 19.43 -10.21 10.71
C LEU A 467 18.16 -11.03 10.47
N GLY A 468 17.54 -11.53 11.54
CA GLY A 468 16.28 -12.25 11.46
C GLY A 468 15.15 -11.38 10.92
N ALA A 469 15.08 -10.12 11.35
CA ALA A 469 14.15 -9.13 10.81
C ALA A 469 14.37 -8.89 9.31
N LEU A 470 15.62 -8.82 8.85
CA LEU A 470 15.95 -8.68 7.43
C LEU A 470 15.56 -9.93 6.60
N LEU A 471 15.62 -11.13 7.20
CA LEU A 471 15.51 -12.38 6.44
C LEU A 471 14.18 -13.12 6.62
N HIS A 472 13.34 -12.78 7.60
CA HIS A 472 12.14 -13.55 7.95
C HIS A 472 11.24 -13.88 6.75
N ASP A 473 11.11 -12.93 5.83
CA ASP A 473 10.24 -13.02 4.65
C ASP A 473 11.00 -13.19 3.32
N ILE A 474 12.32 -13.44 3.36
CA ILE A 474 13.16 -13.50 2.16
C ILE A 474 12.74 -14.61 1.18
N GLY A 475 12.04 -15.64 1.67
CA GLY A 475 11.51 -16.75 0.89
C GLY A 475 10.30 -16.39 0.01
N LYS A 476 9.61 -15.28 0.25
CA LYS A 476 8.39 -14.89 -0.49
C LYS A 476 8.67 -14.64 -1.99
N GLY A 477 7.62 -14.77 -2.80
CA GLY A 477 7.68 -14.53 -4.24
C GLY A 477 8.14 -15.71 -5.11
N ARG A 478 8.24 -16.93 -4.53
CA ARG A 478 8.78 -18.13 -5.22
C ARG A 478 7.79 -19.30 -5.34
N GLY A 479 6.53 -19.14 -4.91
CA GLY A 479 5.46 -20.12 -5.12
C GLY A 479 5.54 -21.39 -4.27
N THR A 480 6.33 -21.37 -3.19
CA THR A 480 6.45 -22.43 -2.19
C THR A 480 6.32 -21.82 -0.79
N ASP A 481 6.19 -22.66 0.24
CA ASP A 481 6.20 -22.22 1.64
C ASP A 481 7.44 -21.35 1.90
N HIS A 482 7.19 -20.07 2.15
CA HIS A 482 8.23 -19.05 2.27
C HIS A 482 9.03 -19.19 3.58
N CYS A 483 8.46 -19.81 4.62
CA CYS A 483 9.18 -20.08 5.86
C CYS A 483 10.23 -21.18 5.65
N VAL A 484 9.86 -22.26 4.93
CA VAL A 484 10.78 -23.36 4.60
C VAL A 484 11.89 -22.84 3.69
N LEU A 485 11.51 -22.24 2.55
CA LEU A 485 12.48 -21.76 1.57
C LEU A 485 13.34 -20.62 2.14
N GLY A 486 12.76 -19.73 2.94
CA GLY A 486 13.51 -18.66 3.61
C GLY A 486 14.60 -19.21 4.53
N ALA A 487 14.29 -20.27 5.30
CA ALA A 487 15.27 -20.92 6.16
C ALA A 487 16.41 -21.59 5.35
N GLU A 488 16.08 -22.22 4.22
CA GLU A 488 17.08 -22.79 3.31
C GLU A 488 18.00 -21.71 2.70
N LEU A 489 17.43 -20.56 2.30
CA LEU A 489 18.18 -19.41 1.78
C LEU A 489 19.04 -18.73 2.86
N THR A 490 18.62 -18.80 4.12
CA THR A 490 19.34 -18.19 5.24
C THR A 490 20.71 -18.82 5.45
N ILE A 491 20.87 -20.13 5.19
CA ILE A 491 22.13 -20.85 5.38
C ILE A 491 23.28 -20.27 4.52
N PRO A 492 23.16 -20.19 3.16
CA PRO A 492 24.20 -19.58 2.34
C PRO A 492 24.38 -18.09 2.63
N ILE A 493 23.32 -17.35 2.99
CA ILE A 493 23.44 -15.93 3.39
C ILE A 493 24.29 -15.81 4.67
N ALA A 494 23.98 -16.57 5.71
CA ALA A 494 24.71 -16.56 6.99
C ALA A 494 26.19 -16.93 6.82
N ASN A 495 26.47 -17.95 6.00
CA ASN A 495 27.85 -18.33 5.66
C ASN A 495 28.59 -17.22 4.91
N ARG A 496 27.89 -16.52 3.98
CA ARG A 496 28.43 -15.36 3.25
C ARG A 496 28.74 -14.20 4.20
N LEU A 497 27.88 -13.95 5.18
CA LEU A 497 28.08 -12.96 6.25
C LEU A 497 29.17 -13.33 7.26
N GLY A 498 29.69 -14.57 7.22
CA GLY A 498 30.74 -15.04 8.13
C GLY A 498 30.24 -15.47 9.51
N LEU A 499 28.95 -15.83 9.64
CA LEU A 499 28.37 -16.31 10.89
C LEU A 499 28.88 -17.71 11.26
N SER A 500 28.89 -18.02 12.57
CA SER A 500 29.20 -19.35 13.07
C SER A 500 28.08 -20.35 12.72
N ALA A 501 28.39 -21.65 12.67
CA ALA A 501 27.37 -22.67 12.40
C ALA A 501 26.19 -22.62 13.39
N GLN A 502 26.47 -22.34 14.67
CA GLN A 502 25.45 -22.18 15.70
C GLN A 502 24.53 -20.98 15.41
N ASP A 503 25.12 -19.84 15.04
CA ASP A 503 24.35 -18.63 14.72
C ASP A 503 23.53 -18.81 13.43
N THR A 504 24.09 -19.51 12.44
CA THR A 504 23.38 -19.90 11.22
C THR A 504 22.17 -20.77 11.54
N ASP A 505 22.31 -21.76 12.42
CA ASP A 505 21.20 -22.63 12.83
C ASP A 505 20.11 -21.86 13.60
N THR A 506 20.50 -20.94 14.49
CA THR A 506 19.55 -20.06 15.20
C THR A 506 18.82 -19.15 14.21
N LEU A 507 19.54 -18.51 13.29
CA LEU A 507 18.95 -17.59 12.30
C LEU A 507 18.02 -18.32 11.32
N ALA A 508 18.42 -19.49 10.83
CA ALA A 508 17.55 -20.34 10.00
C ALA A 508 16.31 -20.80 10.78
N GLY A 509 16.46 -21.11 12.08
CA GLY A 509 15.34 -21.40 12.98
C GLY A 509 14.40 -20.21 13.15
N MET A 510 14.93 -18.99 13.27
CA MET A 510 14.12 -17.77 13.34
C MET A 510 13.27 -17.61 12.08
N VAL A 511 13.88 -17.71 10.90
CA VAL A 511 13.17 -17.57 9.62
C VAL A 511 12.15 -18.70 9.43
N ARG A 512 12.51 -19.94 9.77
CA ARG A 512 11.61 -21.11 9.67
C ARG A 512 10.35 -20.98 10.51
N HIS A 513 10.46 -20.34 11.67
CA HIS A 513 9.43 -20.34 12.72
C HIS A 513 8.92 -18.92 13.06
N HIS A 514 9.18 -17.91 12.24
CA HIS A 514 8.81 -16.52 12.56
C HIS A 514 7.29 -16.33 12.75
N LEU A 515 6.47 -17.15 12.07
CA LEU A 515 5.01 -17.16 12.26
C LEU A 515 4.52 -18.07 13.41
N LEU A 516 5.37 -18.90 14.01
CA LEU A 516 4.96 -19.91 15.00
C LEU A 516 4.26 -19.27 16.19
N LEU A 517 4.89 -18.30 16.85
CA LEU A 517 4.31 -17.63 18.01
C LEU A 517 3.04 -16.85 17.67
N PRO A 518 2.99 -15.95 16.65
CA PRO A 518 1.78 -15.20 16.37
C PRO A 518 0.63 -16.09 15.89
N ILE A 519 0.89 -17.17 15.15
CA ILE A 519 -0.14 -18.13 14.73
C ILE A 519 -0.64 -18.93 15.94
N THR A 520 0.23 -19.61 16.69
CA THR A 520 -0.20 -20.42 17.84
C THR A 520 -0.91 -19.55 18.88
N ALA A 521 -0.36 -18.38 19.19
CA ALA A 521 -0.95 -17.46 20.15
C ALA A 521 -2.32 -16.94 19.70
N THR A 522 -2.68 -16.95 18.42
CA THR A 522 -3.99 -16.44 17.92
C THR A 522 -4.95 -17.52 17.45
N ARG A 523 -4.48 -18.75 17.23
CA ARG A 523 -5.25 -19.84 16.61
C ARG A 523 -5.30 -21.13 17.42
N SER A 524 -4.66 -21.17 18.59
CA SER A 524 -4.65 -22.36 19.46
C SER A 524 -5.11 -22.01 20.87
N ASP A 525 -5.52 -23.04 21.62
CA ASP A 525 -5.81 -22.94 23.04
C ASP A 525 -4.50 -22.98 23.84
N LEU A 526 -4.17 -21.88 24.52
CA LEU A 526 -2.96 -21.77 25.32
C LEU A 526 -3.07 -22.53 26.66
N ASN A 527 -4.28 -22.96 27.04
CA ASN A 527 -4.53 -23.77 28.22
C ASN A 527 -4.30 -25.26 27.99
N ASP A 528 -4.23 -25.72 26.74
CA ASP A 528 -3.85 -27.10 26.43
C ASP A 528 -2.33 -27.29 26.57
N PRO A 529 -1.86 -28.13 27.51
CA PRO A 529 -0.44 -28.42 27.67
C PRO A 529 0.22 -28.92 26.38
N LYS A 530 -0.50 -29.69 25.55
CA LYS A 530 0.04 -30.21 24.29
C LYS A 530 0.37 -29.09 23.31
N THR A 531 -0.40 -28.02 23.29
CA THR A 531 -0.11 -26.83 22.46
C THR A 531 1.24 -26.24 22.87
N ILE A 532 1.47 -26.05 24.18
CA ILE A 532 2.72 -25.48 24.68
C ILE A 532 3.92 -26.42 24.44
N GLU A 533 3.75 -27.71 24.70
CA GLU A 533 4.76 -28.75 24.45
C GLU A 533 5.13 -28.82 22.96
N SER A 534 4.15 -28.69 22.06
CA SER A 534 4.39 -28.70 20.61
C SER A 534 5.26 -27.53 20.15
N VAL A 535 5.03 -26.32 20.70
CA VAL A 535 5.86 -25.15 20.41
C VAL A 535 7.27 -25.34 20.96
N ALA A 536 7.40 -25.81 22.20
CA ALA A 536 8.70 -26.06 22.81
C ALA A 536 9.50 -27.12 22.03
N ALA A 537 8.83 -28.19 21.56
CA ALA A 537 9.43 -29.24 20.74
C ALA A 537 9.82 -28.73 19.35
N ALA A 538 8.99 -27.91 18.70
CA ALA A 538 9.31 -27.29 17.41
C ALA A 538 10.59 -26.44 17.49
N LEU A 539 10.79 -25.76 18.62
CA LEU A 539 12.00 -24.97 18.90
C LEU A 539 13.15 -25.79 19.51
N ARG A 540 13.03 -27.12 19.57
CA ARG A 540 14.03 -28.05 20.15
C ARG A 540 14.44 -27.71 21.59
N GLY A 541 13.55 -27.06 22.34
CA GLY A 541 13.84 -26.61 23.70
C GLY A 541 14.84 -25.46 23.80
N ASP A 542 15.06 -24.69 22.72
CA ASP A 542 16.01 -23.56 22.71
C ASP A 542 15.35 -22.26 23.25
N PRO A 543 15.72 -21.80 24.46
CA PRO A 543 15.15 -20.59 25.05
C PRO A 543 15.62 -19.30 24.37
N GLN A 544 16.81 -19.29 23.73
CA GLN A 544 17.31 -18.11 23.01
C GLN A 544 16.54 -17.92 21.70
N LEU A 545 16.26 -19.01 20.97
CA LEU A 545 15.42 -18.95 19.79
C LEU A 545 13.99 -18.48 20.13
N LEU A 546 13.41 -18.98 21.23
CA LEU A 546 12.10 -18.51 21.71
C LEU A 546 12.11 -17.01 22.05
N GLU A 547 13.16 -16.51 22.70
CA GLU A 547 13.32 -15.09 23.02
C GLU A 547 13.41 -14.22 21.75
N LEU A 548 14.18 -14.65 20.76
CA LEU A 548 14.34 -13.96 19.48
C LEU A 548 13.03 -13.95 18.66
N LEU A 549 12.33 -15.09 18.60
CA LEU A 549 11.03 -15.19 17.93
C LEU A 549 9.97 -14.30 18.58
N HIS A 550 10.00 -14.15 19.91
CA HIS A 550 9.08 -13.25 20.61
C HIS A 550 9.30 -11.79 20.17
N ALA A 551 10.55 -11.32 20.16
CA ALA A 551 10.87 -9.97 19.71
C ALA A 551 10.56 -9.77 18.21
N LEU A 552 10.88 -10.77 17.37
CA LEU A 552 10.59 -10.71 15.94
C LEU A 552 9.09 -10.66 15.65
N ALA A 553 8.27 -11.46 16.35
CA ALA A 553 6.82 -11.46 16.18
C ALA A 553 6.17 -10.10 16.52
N GLU A 554 6.70 -9.41 17.53
CA GLU A 554 6.29 -8.03 17.85
C GLU A 554 6.69 -7.05 16.76
N ALA A 555 7.95 -7.11 16.30
CA ALA A 555 8.47 -6.21 15.27
C ALA A 555 7.73 -6.38 13.94
N ASP A 556 7.56 -7.62 13.50
CA ASP A 556 6.83 -8.00 12.29
C ASP A 556 5.38 -7.53 12.34
N SER A 557 4.65 -7.87 13.42
CA SER A 557 3.25 -7.46 13.58
C SER A 557 3.04 -5.94 13.58
N LYS A 558 4.00 -5.16 14.09
CA LYS A 558 3.95 -3.68 14.02
C LYS A 558 4.21 -3.16 12.60
N ALA A 559 5.05 -3.85 11.84
CA ALA A 559 5.38 -3.52 10.46
C ALA A 559 4.29 -3.93 9.46
N THR A 560 3.45 -4.94 9.75
CA THR A 560 2.39 -5.41 8.87
C THR A 560 1.37 -4.30 8.54
N GLY A 561 0.73 -3.72 9.56
CA GLY A 561 -0.31 -2.71 9.34
C GLY A 561 -1.00 -2.22 10.61
N PRO A 562 -1.85 -1.17 10.50
CA PRO A 562 -2.54 -0.62 11.66
C PRO A 562 -3.44 -1.66 12.34
N GLY A 563 -3.28 -1.83 13.65
CA GLY A 563 -4.10 -2.73 14.47
C GLY A 563 -3.70 -4.21 14.41
N VAL A 564 -2.67 -4.59 13.64
CA VAL A 564 -2.15 -5.98 13.64
C VAL A 564 -1.45 -6.33 14.95
N TRP A 565 -0.66 -5.40 15.49
CA TRP A 565 -0.18 -5.46 16.87
C TRP A 565 -1.14 -4.72 17.80
N SER A 566 -1.61 -5.42 18.83
CA SER A 566 -2.48 -4.87 19.88
C SER A 566 -2.03 -5.37 21.25
N ASP A 567 -2.42 -4.66 22.31
CA ASP A 567 -2.14 -5.06 23.70
C ASP A 567 -2.56 -6.51 24.00
N TRP A 568 -3.62 -6.97 23.36
CA TRP A 568 -4.09 -8.34 23.52
C TRP A 568 -3.25 -9.37 22.80
N LYS A 569 -2.89 -9.12 21.54
CA LYS A 569 -1.99 -10.01 20.81
C LYS A 569 -0.65 -10.11 21.56
N ALA A 570 -0.17 -9.00 22.11
CA ALA A 570 0.99 -8.96 22.99
C ALA A 570 0.81 -9.89 24.20
N SER A 571 -0.28 -9.74 24.97
CA SER A 571 -0.54 -10.56 26.16
C SER A 571 -0.61 -12.07 25.87
N LEU A 572 -1.18 -12.47 24.73
CA LEU A 572 -1.27 -13.87 24.33
C LEU A 572 0.09 -14.46 23.96
N ILE A 573 0.91 -13.71 23.23
CA ILE A 573 2.26 -14.13 22.88
C ILE A 573 3.13 -14.18 24.14
N GLU A 574 3.00 -13.20 25.04
CA GLU A 574 3.71 -13.18 26.32
C GLU A 574 3.35 -14.39 27.20
N ASP A 575 2.06 -14.75 27.30
CA ASP A 575 1.64 -15.94 28.06
C ASP A 575 2.15 -17.24 27.42
N LEU A 576 2.05 -17.37 26.09
CA LEU A 576 2.62 -18.51 25.36
C LEU A 576 4.12 -18.65 25.63
N VAL A 577 4.88 -17.56 25.46
CA VAL A 577 6.34 -17.55 25.69
C VAL A 577 6.67 -17.90 27.14
N ARG A 578 5.92 -17.36 28.12
CA ARG A 578 6.11 -17.68 29.53
C ARG A 578 5.88 -19.17 29.80
N ARG A 579 4.80 -19.76 29.29
CA ARG A 579 4.49 -21.19 29.45
C ARG A 579 5.53 -22.09 28.75
N CYS A 580 5.97 -21.73 27.54
CA CYS A 580 7.04 -22.46 26.86
C CYS A 580 8.34 -22.44 27.67
N ARG A 581 8.71 -21.32 28.29
CA ARG A 581 9.89 -21.23 29.17
C ARG A 581 9.81 -22.19 30.36
N LEU A 582 8.64 -22.33 30.98
CA LEU A 582 8.43 -23.29 32.08
C LEU A 582 8.67 -24.73 31.60
N VAL A 583 8.06 -25.12 30.48
CA VAL A 583 8.23 -26.46 29.89
C VAL A 583 9.70 -26.73 29.54
N MET A 584 10.37 -25.77 28.90
CA MET A 584 11.80 -25.89 28.56
C MET A 584 12.70 -25.99 29.78
N ALA A 585 12.32 -25.39 30.91
CA ALA A 585 13.02 -25.51 32.20
C ALA A 585 12.69 -26.82 32.94
N GLY A 586 11.77 -27.64 32.43
CA GLY A 586 11.27 -28.84 33.12
C GLY A 586 10.36 -28.52 34.30
N GLU A 587 9.84 -27.29 34.38
CA GLU A 587 8.87 -26.88 35.39
C GLU A 587 7.45 -27.28 34.96
N PRO A 588 6.58 -27.67 35.90
CA PRO A 588 5.20 -28.01 35.57
C PRO A 588 4.49 -26.78 35.02
N LEU A 589 3.70 -26.99 33.96
CA LEU A 589 2.78 -25.96 33.49
C LEU A 589 1.78 -25.61 34.60
N PRO A 590 1.38 -24.35 34.74
CA PRO A 590 0.20 -24.02 35.52
C PRO A 590 -0.96 -24.83 34.95
N GLU A 591 -1.63 -25.63 35.78
CA GLU A 591 -2.87 -26.26 35.35
C GLU A 591 -3.83 -25.15 34.92
N ALA A 592 -4.54 -25.37 33.80
CA ALA A 592 -5.66 -24.49 33.45
C ALA A 592 -6.53 -24.37 34.69
N GLU A 593 -6.78 -23.14 35.17
CA GLU A 593 -7.63 -22.99 36.34
C GLU A 593 -8.93 -23.71 36.03
N PRO A 594 -9.27 -24.78 36.76
CA PRO A 594 -10.56 -25.42 36.57
C PRO A 594 -11.60 -24.33 36.75
N VAL A 595 -12.65 -24.36 35.92
CA VAL A 595 -13.78 -23.42 35.99
C VAL A 595 -14.03 -23.08 37.45
N ALA A 596 -13.88 -21.80 37.81
CA ALA A 596 -13.76 -21.40 39.21
C ALA A 596 -14.85 -22.11 40.03
N PRO A 597 -14.54 -22.69 41.20
CA PRO A 597 -15.49 -23.50 41.97
C PRO A 597 -16.84 -22.81 42.23
N HIS A 598 -16.85 -21.47 42.26
CA HIS A 598 -18.06 -20.64 42.29
C HIS A 598 -18.98 -20.87 41.08
N TYR A 599 -18.46 -20.88 39.85
CA TYR A 599 -19.24 -21.15 38.64
C TYR A 599 -19.75 -22.61 38.58
N LEU A 600 -18.97 -23.57 39.09
CA LEU A 600 -19.43 -24.94 39.26
C LEU A 600 -20.57 -25.03 40.30
N SER A 601 -20.51 -24.24 41.38
CA SER A 601 -21.58 -24.16 42.37
C SER A 601 -22.84 -23.49 41.81
N LEU A 602 -22.71 -22.45 40.98
CA LEU A 602 -23.84 -21.82 40.29
C LEU A 602 -24.46 -22.73 39.23
N ALA A 603 -23.66 -23.62 38.61
CA ALA A 603 -24.17 -24.61 37.68
C ALA A 603 -25.10 -25.64 38.36
N ALA A 604 -24.90 -25.92 39.66
CA ALA A 604 -25.76 -26.84 40.42
C ALA A 604 -27.23 -26.37 40.49
N ASP A 605 -27.47 -25.05 40.46
CA ASP A 605 -28.81 -24.47 40.48
C ASP A 605 -29.56 -24.62 39.14
N ARG A 606 -28.86 -25.05 38.07
CA ARG A 606 -29.37 -25.20 36.69
C ARG A 606 -30.12 -23.95 36.17
N GLY A 607 -29.79 -22.78 36.69
CA GLY A 607 -30.35 -21.48 36.31
C GLY A 607 -29.55 -20.77 35.24
N VAL A 608 -30.08 -19.64 34.75
CA VAL A 608 -29.32 -18.71 33.91
C VAL A 608 -28.58 -17.72 34.80
N HIS A 609 -27.26 -17.59 34.64
CA HIS A 609 -26.42 -16.64 35.38
C HIS A 609 -25.53 -15.87 34.41
N VAL A 610 -25.30 -14.58 34.70
CA VAL A 610 -24.38 -13.72 33.96
C VAL A 610 -23.59 -12.91 34.95
N GLU A 611 -22.27 -12.97 34.85
CA GLU A 611 -21.34 -12.14 35.63
C GLU A 611 -20.44 -11.37 34.66
N ILE A 612 -20.15 -10.12 35.00
CA ILE A 612 -19.14 -9.31 34.33
C ILE A 612 -18.13 -8.89 35.38
N ASN A 613 -16.89 -9.31 35.19
CA ASN A 613 -15.79 -8.97 36.04
C ASN A 613 -14.80 -8.07 35.29
N PRO A 614 -14.20 -7.07 35.96
CA PRO A 614 -13.11 -6.31 35.37
C PRO A 614 -11.93 -7.23 35.05
N GLY A 615 -11.42 -7.16 33.83
CA GLY A 615 -10.20 -7.83 33.40
C GLY A 615 -9.03 -6.87 33.38
N ASP A 616 -8.00 -7.20 32.61
CA ASP A 616 -6.82 -6.33 32.43
C ASP A 616 -7.15 -5.13 31.52
N ARG A 617 -6.80 -3.91 31.97
CA ARG A 617 -7.04 -2.62 31.29
C ARG A 617 -8.54 -2.35 30.98
N GLU A 618 -8.90 -2.08 29.71
CA GLU A 618 -10.26 -1.74 29.25
C GLU A 618 -11.14 -2.97 28.95
N ARG A 619 -10.68 -4.17 29.30
CA ARG A 619 -11.36 -5.45 28.99
C ARG A 619 -12.10 -5.99 30.20
N LEU A 620 -13.14 -6.75 29.92
CA LEU A 620 -14.01 -7.38 30.90
C LEU A 620 -14.13 -8.86 30.58
N THR A 621 -14.23 -9.68 31.62
CA THR A 621 -14.59 -11.10 31.49
C THR A 621 -16.08 -11.23 31.75
N ALA A 622 -16.83 -11.65 30.73
CA ALA A 622 -18.26 -11.94 30.84
C ALA A 622 -18.47 -13.45 30.87
N VAL A 623 -18.95 -13.98 32.00
CA VAL A 623 -19.26 -15.41 32.16
C VAL A 623 -20.77 -15.59 32.12
N MET A 624 -21.25 -16.44 31.22
CA MET A 624 -22.66 -16.73 31.01
C MET A 624 -22.92 -18.23 31.19
N LEU A 625 -23.74 -18.58 32.19
CA LEU A 625 -24.10 -19.96 32.51
C LEU A 625 -25.58 -20.21 32.20
N ALA A 626 -25.90 -21.36 31.62
CA ALA A 626 -27.28 -21.83 31.45
C ALA A 626 -27.33 -23.34 31.18
N PRO A 627 -28.49 -24.00 31.38
CA PRO A 627 -28.69 -25.38 30.95
C PRO A 627 -28.25 -25.58 29.50
N ASN A 628 -27.48 -26.65 29.26
CA ASN A 628 -26.93 -26.93 27.95
C ASN A 628 -28.07 -27.16 26.95
N GLN A 629 -28.16 -26.29 25.96
CA GLN A 629 -29.13 -26.36 24.89
C GLN A 629 -28.51 -25.81 23.61
N ARG A 630 -29.00 -26.29 22.46
CA ARG A 630 -28.54 -25.79 21.16
C ARG A 630 -28.75 -24.28 21.04
N GLY A 631 -27.71 -23.61 20.53
CA GLY A 631 -27.70 -22.16 20.28
C GLY A 631 -27.45 -21.29 21.49
N LEU A 632 -26.96 -21.87 22.59
CA LEU A 632 -26.60 -21.10 23.77
C LEU A 632 -25.47 -20.10 23.48
N VAL A 633 -24.39 -20.53 22.82
CA VAL A 633 -23.24 -19.66 22.48
C VAL A 633 -23.64 -18.54 21.52
N SER A 634 -24.44 -18.86 20.49
CA SER A 634 -24.92 -17.87 19.51
C SER A 634 -25.84 -16.82 20.14
N LYS A 635 -26.76 -17.24 21.02
CA LYS A 635 -27.63 -16.33 21.78
C LYS A 635 -26.85 -15.49 22.79
N ALA A 636 -25.86 -16.06 23.47
CA ALA A 636 -24.98 -15.33 24.39
C ALA A 636 -24.18 -14.24 23.65
N ALA A 637 -23.52 -14.60 22.55
CA ALA A 637 -22.80 -13.66 21.69
C ALA A 637 -23.74 -12.57 21.13
N ALA A 638 -24.98 -12.93 20.78
CA ALA A 638 -25.98 -11.98 20.29
C ALA A 638 -26.38 -10.94 21.34
N VAL A 639 -26.60 -11.38 22.58
CA VAL A 639 -26.91 -10.48 23.70
C VAL A 639 -25.76 -9.51 23.96
N LEU A 640 -24.52 -9.99 23.96
CA LEU A 640 -23.34 -9.12 24.12
C LEU A 640 -23.24 -8.08 22.98
N ALA A 641 -23.40 -8.52 21.74
CA ALA A 641 -23.35 -7.64 20.57
C ALA A 641 -24.47 -6.58 20.58
N LEU A 642 -25.71 -6.94 20.96
CA LEU A 642 -26.83 -6.00 21.04
C LEU A 642 -26.62 -4.91 22.11
N ASN A 643 -25.81 -5.19 23.13
CA ASN A 643 -25.39 -4.23 24.15
C ASN A 643 -24.04 -3.58 23.85
N SER A 644 -23.60 -3.58 22.58
CA SER A 644 -22.39 -2.89 22.12
C SER A 644 -21.11 -3.36 22.82
N LEU A 645 -21.05 -4.64 23.21
CA LEU A 645 -19.84 -5.29 23.67
C LEU A 645 -19.17 -6.01 22.48
N ARG A 646 -17.93 -5.64 22.18
CA ARG A 646 -17.08 -6.34 21.22
C ARG A 646 -16.50 -7.57 21.89
N ILE A 647 -16.59 -8.72 21.24
CA ILE A 647 -16.06 -10.00 21.72
C ILE A 647 -14.66 -10.21 21.12
N HIS A 648 -13.69 -10.58 21.95
CA HIS A 648 -12.30 -10.88 21.55
C HIS A 648 -11.97 -12.38 21.66
N SER A 649 -12.66 -13.10 22.53
CA SER A 649 -12.57 -14.56 22.62
C SER A 649 -13.81 -15.13 23.28
N ALA A 650 -14.12 -16.39 22.99
CA ALA A 650 -15.20 -17.14 23.62
C ALA A 650 -14.72 -18.57 23.91
N LEU A 651 -14.86 -19.02 25.14
CA LEU A 651 -14.56 -20.39 25.55
C LEU A 651 -15.83 -21.03 26.10
N ALA A 652 -16.17 -22.24 25.64
CA ALA A 652 -17.39 -22.92 26.04
C ALA A 652 -17.04 -24.26 26.69
N ASN A 653 -17.43 -24.41 27.95
CA ASN A 653 -17.29 -25.67 28.70
C ASN A 653 -18.66 -26.21 29.08
N ILE A 654 -18.80 -27.53 29.13
CA ILE A 654 -20.01 -28.19 29.61
C ILE A 654 -19.68 -28.93 30.91
N HIS A 655 -20.45 -28.67 31.96
CA HIS A 655 -20.35 -29.35 33.25
C HIS A 655 -21.75 -29.77 33.73
N GLU A 656 -21.97 -31.07 33.97
CA GLU A 656 -23.24 -31.63 34.47
C GLU A 656 -24.51 -31.09 33.75
N ASP A 657 -24.50 -31.08 32.41
CA ASP A 657 -25.56 -30.53 31.54
C ASP A 657 -25.80 -29.01 31.65
N VAL A 658 -24.83 -28.25 32.17
CA VAL A 658 -24.81 -26.78 32.15
C VAL A 658 -23.65 -26.30 31.29
N ALA A 659 -23.93 -25.43 30.32
CA ALA A 659 -22.90 -24.77 29.53
C ALA A 659 -22.43 -23.51 30.25
N ILE A 660 -21.11 -23.35 30.33
CA ILE A 660 -20.40 -22.22 30.91
C ILE A 660 -19.63 -21.58 29.78
N VAL A 661 -20.06 -20.39 29.37
CA VAL A 661 -19.44 -19.66 28.27
C VAL A 661 -18.76 -18.43 28.82
N GLU A 662 -17.44 -18.38 28.67
CA GLU A 662 -16.62 -17.26 29.08
C GLU A 662 -16.25 -16.43 27.84
N PHE A 663 -16.51 -15.12 27.91
CA PHE A 663 -16.16 -14.17 26.88
C PHE A 663 -15.18 -13.13 27.43
N VAL A 664 -14.14 -12.82 26.64
CA VAL A 664 -13.37 -11.60 26.85
C VAL A 664 -13.99 -10.52 25.96
N VAL A 665 -14.48 -9.45 26.58
CA VAL A 665 -15.22 -8.38 25.89
C VAL A 665 -14.68 -7.00 26.21
N SER A 666 -14.98 -6.03 25.36
CA SER A 666 -14.76 -4.61 25.64
C SER A 666 -15.96 -3.77 25.15
N PRO A 667 -16.37 -2.72 25.86
CA PRO A 667 -17.39 -1.81 25.36
C PRO A 667 -16.91 -1.09 24.09
N VAL A 668 -17.77 -1.00 23.07
CA VAL A 668 -17.48 -0.22 21.85
C VAL A 668 -17.57 1.28 22.15
N PHE A 669 -18.47 1.67 23.06
CA PHE A 669 -18.59 3.02 23.60
C PHE A 669 -19.30 2.98 24.95
N GLY A 670 -19.04 3.98 25.80
CA GLY A 670 -19.69 4.11 27.10
C GLY A 670 -19.22 3.11 28.16
N SER A 671 -19.95 3.06 29.28
CA SER A 671 -19.71 2.12 30.37
C SER A 671 -20.36 0.75 30.07
N PRO A 672 -19.81 -0.35 30.60
CA PRO A 672 -20.40 -1.67 30.40
C PRO A 672 -21.82 -1.78 30.97
N PRO A 673 -22.69 -2.58 30.34
CA PRO A 673 -24.06 -2.81 30.81
C PRO A 673 -24.07 -3.57 32.15
N GLU A 674 -25.13 -3.37 32.95
CA GLU A 674 -25.33 -4.16 34.17
C GLU A 674 -25.57 -5.64 33.85
N SER A 675 -24.92 -6.53 34.61
CA SER A 675 -25.04 -7.98 34.43
C SER A 675 -26.49 -8.49 34.55
N GLY A 676 -27.32 -7.84 35.37
CA GLY A 676 -28.76 -8.14 35.49
C GLY A 676 -29.55 -7.96 34.20
N LEU A 677 -29.24 -6.91 33.43
CA LEU A 677 -29.87 -6.67 32.12
C LEU A 677 -29.48 -7.75 31.11
N LEU A 678 -28.19 -8.07 31.04
CA LEU A 678 -27.69 -9.14 30.17
C LEU A 678 -28.30 -10.48 30.54
N ARG A 679 -28.40 -10.79 31.83
CA ARG A 679 -29.06 -12.01 32.33
C ARG A 679 -30.52 -12.09 31.90
N GLN A 680 -31.27 -11.00 32.02
CA GLN A 680 -32.68 -10.96 31.62
C GLN A 680 -32.84 -11.21 30.11
N GLN A 681 -32.02 -10.54 29.29
CA GLN A 681 -32.06 -10.71 27.83
C GLN A 681 -31.60 -12.11 27.40
N PHE A 682 -30.56 -12.65 28.05
CA PHE A 682 -30.07 -13.99 27.78
C PHE A 682 -31.09 -15.06 28.13
N ASN A 683 -31.73 -14.97 29.31
CA ASN A 683 -32.82 -15.87 29.68
C ASN A 683 -34.01 -15.76 28.70
N GLY A 684 -34.37 -14.53 28.31
CA GLY A 684 -35.41 -14.30 27.30
C GLY A 684 -35.08 -14.91 25.94
N ALA A 685 -33.82 -14.84 25.50
CA ALA A 685 -33.34 -15.44 24.26
C ALA A 685 -33.32 -16.97 24.32
N LEU A 686 -32.90 -17.55 25.43
CA LEU A 686 -32.88 -19.01 25.64
C LEU A 686 -34.29 -19.59 25.64
N ALA A 687 -35.25 -18.90 26.26
CA ALA A 687 -36.66 -19.29 26.32
C ALA A 687 -37.46 -18.97 25.04
N GLY A 688 -36.85 -18.32 24.04
CA GLY A 688 -37.50 -17.94 22.78
C GLY A 688 -38.45 -16.74 22.88
N HIS A 689 -38.50 -16.03 24.00
CA HIS A 689 -39.29 -14.82 24.18
C HIS A 689 -38.65 -13.58 23.54
N LEU A 690 -37.34 -13.60 23.31
CA LEU A 690 -36.58 -12.52 22.69
C LEU A 690 -35.79 -13.04 21.48
N ASP A 691 -36.16 -12.59 20.29
CA ASP A 691 -35.46 -12.94 19.05
C ASP A 691 -34.22 -12.06 18.84
N VAL A 692 -33.16 -12.36 19.59
CA VAL A 692 -31.88 -11.64 19.53
C VAL A 692 -31.15 -11.85 18.19
N LEU A 693 -31.21 -13.06 17.64
CA LEU A 693 -30.53 -13.42 16.39
C LEU A 693 -31.22 -12.78 15.19
N GLY A 694 -32.55 -12.87 15.07
CA GLY A 694 -33.28 -12.20 14.00
C GLY A 694 -33.24 -10.67 14.11
N THR A 695 -33.04 -10.12 15.31
CA THR A 695 -32.78 -8.68 15.48
C THR A 695 -31.41 -8.28 14.94
N LEU A 696 -30.38 -9.10 15.13
CA LEU A 696 -29.05 -8.87 14.54
C LEU A 696 -29.08 -9.05 13.02
N GLU A 697 -29.71 -10.11 12.50
CA GLU A 697 -29.84 -10.35 11.05
C GLU A 697 -30.56 -9.20 10.34
N ARG A 698 -31.61 -8.62 10.95
CA ARG A 698 -32.28 -7.42 10.42
C ARG A 698 -31.37 -6.18 10.43
N ARG A 699 -30.66 -5.91 11.53
CA ARG A 699 -29.71 -4.79 11.61
C ARG A 699 -28.58 -4.92 10.58
N ASP A 700 -28.09 -6.14 10.37
CA ASP A 700 -27.07 -6.46 9.38
C ASP A 700 -27.59 -6.20 7.95
N SER A 701 -28.78 -6.70 7.64
CA SER A 701 -29.45 -6.48 6.34
C SER A 701 -29.75 -5.00 6.06
N ASP A 702 -30.19 -4.25 7.07
CA ASP A 702 -30.47 -2.81 6.97
C ASP A 702 -29.17 -2.00 6.76
N ALA A 703 -28.08 -2.37 7.42
CA ALA A 703 -26.77 -1.74 7.26
C ALA A 703 -26.19 -1.97 5.85
N ILE A 704 -26.28 -3.19 5.32
CA ILE A 704 -25.88 -3.54 3.95
C ILE A 704 -26.71 -2.75 2.92
N SER A 705 -28.02 -2.64 3.17
CA SER A 705 -28.94 -1.89 2.32
C SER A 705 -28.66 -0.37 2.34
N ALA A 706 -28.34 0.20 3.51
CA ALA A 706 -27.97 1.61 3.66
C ALA A 706 -26.61 1.95 3.02
N ALA A 707 -25.64 1.03 3.07
CA ALA A 707 -24.36 1.16 2.36
C ALA A 707 -24.55 1.10 0.83
N SER A 708 -25.45 0.24 0.34
CA SER A 708 -25.78 0.11 -1.09
C SER A 708 -26.58 1.31 -1.62
N ALA A 709 -27.44 1.92 -0.79
CA ALA A 709 -28.23 3.11 -1.17
C ALA A 709 -27.41 4.41 -1.24
N ARG A 710 -26.23 4.47 -0.62
CA ARG A 710 -25.33 5.64 -0.61
C ARG A 710 -24.25 5.60 -1.69
N ALA A 711 -24.31 4.64 -2.61
CA ALA A 711 -23.32 4.42 -3.69
C ALA A 711 -23.26 5.53 -4.77
N GLY A 712 -23.71 6.76 -4.47
CA GLY A 712 -23.76 7.88 -5.41
C GLY A 712 -23.49 9.27 -4.82
N GLU A 713 -23.28 9.42 -3.51
CA GLU A 713 -22.92 10.72 -2.91
C GLU A 713 -21.42 10.81 -2.63
N ILE A 714 -20.76 11.81 -3.24
CA ILE A 714 -19.37 12.15 -2.94
C ILE A 714 -19.35 12.83 -1.56
N GLN A 715 -19.03 12.07 -0.52
CA GLN A 715 -18.68 12.65 0.78
C GLN A 715 -17.32 13.35 0.68
N ALA A 716 -17.27 14.61 1.10
CA ALA A 716 -16.03 15.34 1.31
C ALA A 716 -15.31 14.77 2.54
N GLY A 717 -14.51 13.74 2.30
CA GLY A 717 -13.72 13.00 3.29
C GLY A 717 -13.43 11.63 2.70
N VAL A 718 -12.15 11.31 2.49
CA VAL A 718 -11.70 10.07 1.84
C VAL A 718 -12.39 8.87 2.49
N PRO A 719 -13.33 8.16 1.82
CA PRO A 719 -13.68 6.85 2.29
C PRO A 719 -12.44 5.99 2.06
N VAL A 720 -12.04 5.21 3.06
CA VAL A 720 -11.34 3.97 2.76
C VAL A 720 -12.39 3.12 2.03
N THR A 721 -12.56 3.31 0.73
CA THR A 721 -13.30 2.36 -0.11
C THR A 721 -12.46 1.11 -0.13
N ARG A 722 -12.68 0.27 0.89
CA ARG A 722 -12.05 -1.02 1.03
C ARG A 722 -12.58 -1.86 -0.12
N SER A 723 -11.74 -2.17 -1.09
CA SER A 723 -11.98 -3.33 -1.94
C SER A 723 -12.19 -4.52 -1.00
N THR A 724 -13.42 -5.01 -0.90
CA THR A 724 -13.77 -6.08 0.02
C THR A 724 -13.30 -7.39 -0.61
N ALA A 725 -12.15 -7.90 -0.16
CA ALA A 725 -11.75 -9.25 -0.53
C ALA A 725 -12.88 -10.23 -0.17
N PRO A 726 -13.19 -11.23 -1.03
CA PRO A 726 -14.23 -12.20 -0.73
C PRO A 726 -13.89 -12.96 0.56
N PRO A 727 -14.89 -13.36 1.35
CA PRO A 727 -14.67 -14.12 2.57
C PRO A 727 -13.99 -15.47 2.26
N ARG A 728 -13.11 -15.93 3.16
CA ARG A 728 -12.42 -17.22 3.05
C ARG A 728 -12.66 -18.06 4.30
N ILE A 729 -12.77 -19.38 4.11
CA ILE A 729 -12.78 -20.38 5.18
C ILE A 729 -11.54 -21.25 4.98
N LEU A 730 -10.64 -21.25 5.95
CA LEU A 730 -9.37 -21.97 5.89
C LEU A 730 -9.37 -23.07 6.95
N TRP A 731 -9.26 -24.32 6.53
CA TRP A 731 -9.22 -25.45 7.46
C TRP A 731 -7.81 -25.66 7.99
N LEU A 732 -7.70 -25.93 9.29
CA LEU A 732 -6.44 -26.14 10.00
C LEU A 732 -6.35 -27.61 10.43
N ASP A 733 -5.16 -28.19 10.36
CA ASP A 733 -4.93 -29.57 10.80
C ASP A 733 -5.08 -29.69 12.33
N THR A 734 -5.65 -30.80 12.77
CA THR A 734 -5.85 -31.13 14.18
C THR A 734 -5.44 -32.57 14.45
N VAL A 735 -4.79 -32.78 15.59
CA VAL A 735 -4.32 -34.09 16.05
C VAL A 735 -5.40 -34.85 16.84
N THR A 736 -6.52 -34.19 17.14
CA THR A 736 -7.62 -34.74 17.95
C THR A 736 -8.75 -35.22 17.04
N VAL A 737 -8.94 -36.54 16.96
CA VAL A 737 -10.02 -37.19 16.18
C VAL A 737 -11.39 -36.69 16.66
N GLY A 738 -12.28 -36.33 15.73
CA GLY A 738 -13.62 -35.79 16.04
C GLY A 738 -13.68 -34.30 16.34
N GLN A 739 -12.53 -33.59 16.34
CA GLN A 739 -12.48 -32.13 16.34
C GLN A 739 -12.11 -31.62 14.96
N LEU A 740 -12.68 -30.48 14.56
CA LEU A 740 -12.26 -29.75 13.37
C LEU A 740 -11.90 -28.32 13.77
N ILE A 741 -10.86 -27.77 13.16
CA ILE A 741 -10.43 -26.39 13.37
C ILE A 741 -10.44 -25.67 12.03
N PHE A 742 -11.02 -24.46 11.99
CA PHE A 742 -11.02 -23.62 10.81
C PHE A 742 -11.00 -22.13 11.18
N GLU A 743 -10.46 -21.32 10.28
CA GLU A 743 -10.43 -19.87 10.33
C GLU A 743 -11.43 -19.29 9.33
N VAL A 744 -12.21 -18.30 9.76
CA VAL A 744 -13.09 -17.49 8.93
C VAL A 744 -12.48 -16.10 8.77
N ARG A 745 -12.09 -15.75 7.55
CA ARG A 745 -11.63 -14.40 7.18
C ARG A 745 -12.74 -13.65 6.45
N ALA A 746 -13.20 -12.54 7.00
CA ALA A 746 -14.28 -11.75 6.41
C ALA A 746 -14.22 -10.29 6.86
N MET A 747 -15.08 -9.41 6.32
CA MET A 747 -15.24 -8.07 6.90
C MET A 747 -15.85 -8.16 8.30
N ASP A 748 -15.23 -7.48 9.26
CA ASP A 748 -15.73 -7.40 10.63
C ASP A 748 -16.96 -6.49 10.73
N ARG A 749 -17.92 -6.92 11.54
CA ARG A 749 -19.17 -6.21 11.85
C ARG A 749 -19.71 -6.64 13.20
N LEU A 750 -20.37 -5.72 13.90
CA LEU A 750 -20.96 -6.01 15.20
C LEU A 750 -22.00 -7.14 15.08
N GLY A 751 -21.81 -8.21 15.85
CA GLY A 751 -22.68 -9.39 15.82
C GLY A 751 -22.26 -10.49 14.84
N LEU A 752 -21.16 -10.30 14.08
CA LEU A 752 -20.64 -11.33 13.17
C LEU A 752 -20.45 -12.69 13.88
N LEU A 753 -19.80 -12.70 15.05
CA LEU A 753 -19.60 -13.92 15.83
C LEU A 753 -20.93 -14.64 16.15
N ALA A 754 -21.97 -13.90 16.52
CA ALA A 754 -23.28 -14.49 16.83
C ALA A 754 -23.90 -15.17 15.59
N LEU A 755 -23.72 -14.57 14.41
CA LEU A 755 -24.19 -15.14 13.15
C LEU A 755 -23.36 -16.36 12.73
N LEU A 756 -22.03 -16.31 12.87
CA LEU A 756 -21.14 -17.43 12.58
C LEU A 756 -21.43 -18.62 13.49
N THR A 757 -21.53 -18.40 14.80
CA THR A 757 -21.85 -19.47 15.76
C THR A 757 -23.25 -20.07 15.56
N ASN A 758 -24.24 -19.27 15.14
CA ASN A 758 -25.56 -19.76 14.72
C ASN A 758 -25.49 -20.58 13.42
N ALA A 759 -24.63 -20.22 12.47
CA ALA A 759 -24.39 -21.02 11.26
C ALA A 759 -23.75 -22.38 11.59
N LEU A 760 -22.79 -22.41 12.52
CA LEU A 760 -22.17 -23.66 12.99
C LEU A 760 -23.19 -24.57 13.70
N GLU A 761 -24.06 -23.98 14.50
CA GLU A 761 -25.17 -24.71 15.13
C GLU A 761 -26.11 -25.33 14.08
N ARG A 762 -26.48 -24.59 13.03
CA ARG A 762 -27.32 -25.11 11.93
C ARG A 762 -26.63 -26.24 11.16
N ALA A 763 -25.30 -26.24 11.10
CA ALA A 763 -24.49 -27.31 10.54
C ALA A 763 -24.33 -28.52 11.49
N GLY A 764 -24.84 -28.45 12.73
CA GLY A 764 -24.75 -29.53 13.71
C GLY A 764 -23.39 -29.65 14.41
N ALA A 765 -22.60 -28.58 14.41
CA ALA A 765 -21.28 -28.53 15.06
C ALA A 765 -21.37 -27.86 16.44
N ASP A 766 -20.73 -28.46 17.44
CA ASP A 766 -20.65 -27.90 18.81
C ASP A 766 -19.31 -27.19 19.01
N ILE A 767 -19.33 -25.96 19.52
CA ILE A 767 -18.12 -25.14 19.70
C ILE A 767 -17.41 -25.55 20.99
N VAL A 768 -16.13 -25.93 20.88
CA VAL A 768 -15.25 -26.18 22.03
C VAL A 768 -14.65 -24.85 22.50
N TRP A 769 -14.04 -24.11 21.57
CA TRP A 769 -13.54 -22.77 21.80
C TRP A 769 -13.57 -21.97 20.50
N ALA A 770 -13.64 -20.65 20.63
CA ALA A 770 -13.56 -19.72 19.52
C ALA A 770 -12.67 -18.53 19.88
N LYS A 771 -11.82 -18.13 18.94
CA LYS A 771 -10.92 -17.00 19.07
C LYS A 771 -11.28 -15.95 18.03
N VAL A 772 -11.55 -14.73 18.48
CA VAL A 772 -12.13 -13.68 17.64
C VAL A 772 -11.07 -12.60 17.43
N ASN A 773 -10.57 -12.51 16.20
CA ASN A 773 -9.52 -11.54 15.85
C ASN A 773 -10.10 -10.48 14.92
N THR A 774 -10.00 -9.21 15.30
CA THR A 774 -10.30 -8.10 14.39
C THR A 774 -9.01 -7.36 14.02
N PHE A 775 -8.69 -7.35 12.72
CA PHE A 775 -7.62 -6.56 12.12
C PHE A 775 -8.20 -5.38 11.35
N GLY A 776 -8.30 -4.23 12.02
CA GLY A 776 -8.89 -3.02 11.45
C GLY A 776 -10.39 -3.19 11.17
N SER A 777 -10.73 -3.69 9.99
CA SER A 777 -12.11 -3.98 9.54
C SER A 777 -12.31 -5.37 9.01
N THR A 778 -11.33 -6.24 9.21
CA THR A 778 -11.37 -7.63 8.78
C THR A 778 -11.40 -8.47 10.05
N ALA A 779 -12.32 -9.42 10.14
CA ALA A 779 -12.35 -10.47 11.14
C ALA A 779 -11.56 -11.68 10.62
N ALA A 780 -10.81 -12.33 11.50
CA ALA A 780 -10.03 -13.54 11.26
C ALA A 780 -10.28 -14.52 12.43
N ASP A 781 -11.51 -15.02 12.51
CA ASP A 781 -12.01 -15.77 13.65
C ASP A 781 -11.66 -17.25 13.50
N VAL A 782 -11.11 -17.88 14.54
CA VAL A 782 -10.76 -19.30 14.56
C VAL A 782 -11.72 -20.05 15.46
N PHE A 783 -12.27 -21.13 14.96
CA PHE A 783 -13.19 -22.00 15.69
C PHE A 783 -12.61 -23.40 15.81
N CYS A 784 -12.71 -23.98 16.99
CA CYS A 784 -12.60 -25.42 17.20
C CYS A 784 -13.98 -25.98 17.52
N VAL A 785 -14.42 -26.94 16.71
CA VAL A 785 -15.72 -27.57 16.85
C VAL A 785 -15.60 -29.08 16.98
N THR A 786 -16.52 -29.71 17.70
CA THR A 786 -16.70 -31.16 17.70
C THR A 786 -17.81 -31.56 16.75
N VAL A 787 -17.58 -32.62 15.98
CA VAL A 787 -18.55 -33.22 15.06
C VAL A 787 -18.63 -34.73 15.28
N PRO A 788 -19.75 -35.41 14.95
CA PRO A 788 -19.85 -36.86 15.07
C PRO A 788 -18.76 -37.56 14.21
N ALA A 789 -17.94 -38.41 14.84
CA ALA A 789 -16.73 -39.00 14.25
C ALA A 789 -16.90 -39.81 12.94
N HIS A 790 -18.14 -40.17 12.58
CA HIS A 790 -18.47 -40.91 11.35
C HIS A 790 -18.91 -40.01 10.19
N ALA A 791 -18.91 -38.68 10.36
CA ALA A 791 -19.46 -37.72 9.42
C ALA A 791 -18.55 -36.48 9.20
N GLU A 792 -17.24 -36.58 9.47
CA GLU A 792 -16.32 -35.43 9.40
C GLU A 792 -16.31 -34.72 8.03
N GLN A 793 -16.32 -35.48 6.92
CA GLN A 793 -16.35 -34.91 5.56
C GLN A 793 -17.69 -34.24 5.23
N ASP A 794 -18.81 -34.87 5.59
CA ASP A 794 -20.14 -34.31 5.38
C ASP A 794 -20.39 -33.08 6.26
N ALA A 795 -19.84 -33.08 7.48
CA ALA A 795 -19.90 -31.97 8.41
C ALA A 795 -19.10 -30.75 7.91
N ARG A 796 -17.92 -30.97 7.31
CA ARG A 796 -17.11 -29.91 6.70
C ARG A 796 -17.88 -29.16 5.61
N ALA A 797 -18.51 -29.89 4.68
CA ALA A 797 -19.33 -29.29 3.63
C ALA A 797 -20.54 -28.52 4.18
N ALA A 798 -21.23 -29.08 5.19
CA ALA A 798 -22.35 -28.41 5.84
C ALA A 798 -21.94 -27.12 6.57
N ILE A 799 -20.78 -27.12 7.24
CA ILE A 799 -20.20 -25.94 7.90
C ILE A 799 -19.89 -24.86 6.86
N GLU A 800 -19.19 -25.18 5.79
CA GLU A 800 -18.84 -24.22 4.73
C GLU A 800 -20.09 -23.58 4.12
N GLN A 801 -21.11 -24.38 3.79
CA GLN A 801 -22.34 -23.89 3.20
C GLN A 801 -23.07 -22.88 4.11
N ASN A 802 -23.19 -23.20 5.41
CA ASN A 802 -23.88 -22.33 6.36
C ASN A 802 -23.08 -21.06 6.66
N LEU A 803 -21.75 -21.14 6.76
CA LEU A 803 -20.90 -19.97 6.96
C LEU A 803 -20.92 -19.04 5.74
N LEU A 804 -20.81 -19.57 4.52
CA LEU A 804 -20.87 -18.76 3.31
C LEU A 804 -22.20 -18.02 3.15
N ALA A 805 -23.30 -18.61 3.59
CA ALA A 805 -24.61 -17.95 3.59
C ALA A 805 -24.64 -16.69 4.50
N VAL A 806 -23.91 -16.70 5.61
CA VAL A 806 -23.77 -15.52 6.50
C VAL A 806 -22.82 -14.48 5.91
N LEU A 807 -21.78 -14.94 5.22
CA LEU A 807 -20.70 -14.11 4.70
C LEU A 807 -21.01 -13.46 3.33
N GLY A 808 -22.01 -13.95 2.60
CA GLY A 808 -22.53 -13.32 1.38
C GLY A 808 -21.71 -13.51 0.10
N GLY A 809 -20.88 -14.56 0.00
CA GLY A 809 -20.02 -14.85 -1.18
C GLY A 809 -20.38 -16.16 -1.90
N PRO A 810 -20.12 -16.28 -3.23
CA PRO A 810 -20.21 -17.57 -3.93
C PRO A 810 -19.07 -18.50 -3.51
N ALA A 811 -19.31 -19.81 -3.55
CA ALA A 811 -18.29 -20.83 -3.28
C ALA A 811 -17.15 -20.72 -4.31
N VAL A 812 -15.92 -20.48 -3.83
CA VAL A 812 -14.70 -20.53 -4.65
C VAL A 812 -13.83 -21.68 -4.13
N GLU A 813 -13.24 -22.41 -5.08
CA GLU A 813 -12.55 -23.70 -4.93
C GLU A 813 -11.58 -23.81 -3.75
N VAL A 814 -11.55 -25.03 -3.21
CA VAL A 814 -10.54 -25.54 -2.29
C VAL A 814 -9.17 -25.50 -2.97
N LEU A 815 -8.33 -24.55 -2.57
CA LEU A 815 -6.89 -24.71 -2.66
C LEU A 815 -6.42 -25.19 -1.28
N GLU A 816 -5.78 -26.35 -1.24
CA GLU A 816 -4.89 -26.71 -0.14
C GLU A 816 -3.70 -25.74 -0.16
N GLU A 817 -3.89 -24.54 0.38
CA GLU A 817 -2.80 -23.62 0.69
C GLU A 817 -2.29 -23.95 2.11
N PRO A 818 -0.99 -24.26 2.28
CA PRO A 818 -0.43 -24.36 3.61
C PRO A 818 -0.61 -23.02 4.34
N VAL A 819 -0.97 -23.10 5.61
CA VAL A 819 -1.31 -21.95 6.44
C VAL A 819 -0.11 -20.99 6.51
N GLY A 820 -0.20 -19.90 5.75
CA GLY A 820 0.77 -18.81 5.73
C GLY A 820 1.25 -18.50 4.32
N ASP A 821 0.53 -17.64 3.60
CA ASP A 821 1.00 -16.96 2.39
C ASP A 821 0.28 -15.62 2.16
#